data_AF-A0A8X8D9T4-F1
#
_entry.id   AF-A0A8X8D9T4-F1
#
_cell.length_a   1.000
_cell.length_b   1.000
_cell.length_c   1.000
_cell.angle_alpha   90.00
_cell.angle_beta   90.00
_cell.angle_gamma   90.00
#
_symmetry.space_group_name_H-M   'P 1'
#
loop_
_entity.id
_entity.type
_entity.pdbx_description
1 polymer ?
#
loop_
_entity_poly.entity_id
_entity_poly.type
_entity_poly.pdbx_seq_one_letter_code
_entity_poly.pdbx_strand_id
1 'polypeptide(L)'
;MPTNISSTRNLISLIQKRFLLTSSSAAITLSPNSPLPTATSSSSSSSSSSTAQFLVNSCGLSLQSALSVSKKFQIHENDLHKPRSVVQFMKAHGFSETRLDKLIQSRPGVLHCRVECNLTPKFEFLTENGVVGVEPNAPVFIHALRAMLSISESTRKKKIEVLKSLGWSEKDIWHAFKRHPFLLGYSEEKIRAGMGFFVNTLKLGLQHVIACPQLLTYPIDKRLLPRYNVLKILESKKLIKKDLKIKNLLKINEKEFLKNYVYNDPVTTNRLNRDQLILKTGHDGIVSIFRDPILQLHTTRSWDFLEAASGMQYKHKQPSMSSDVIIGMIDTGIWPESPSFNDDGIGEIPSRWKGACMEGYDFKKSNCNRGLPSVSQTSITQEIILSHLERMLQLSLLQYQKLGSLDTQKVAGKIVVCTYNDLNIPRQIKKLVVEDARAKGLILVSEDETVVPFDSGTFPFAEVGNLSGLQIIKYINGTKKPTATILPARDVPRYRPAPTVAYFSSRGPGQYTGNILKVSFSNIYDNMGKPLQNSSHHFANAHEVGVGEINPLKALNPGLVFETTTEDYLQFLCYYGYSEKNIRSMSKKNFNCPRISIDRLISNINYPSISIGNLDRHKPAQTIKRTVTNVGCPNATYISRVQAPVGLEVKVFPKKIAFIEGLTRVSFKVLFYGKEAFNGYNFGSVTWFDGRHSVHLSFAVNVE
;
A
#
# COMPACT_ATOMS: atom_id res chain seq x y z
N MET A 1 10.50 -20.76 -36.13
CA MET A 1 10.32 -21.76 -35.06
C MET A 1 10.09 -21.06 -33.73
N PRO A 2 9.30 -21.64 -32.81
CA PRO A 2 8.79 -20.98 -31.59
C PRO A 2 9.89 -20.88 -30.52
N THR A 3 10.07 -19.67 -30.00
CA THR A 3 10.97 -19.31 -28.90
C THR A 3 10.47 -19.88 -27.57
N ASN A 4 11.42 -20.48 -26.85
CA ASN A 4 11.26 -21.27 -25.64
C ASN A 4 11.25 -20.34 -24.41
N ILE A 5 10.09 -20.13 -23.78
CA ILE A 5 9.97 -19.51 -22.44
C ILE A 5 9.80 -20.68 -21.45
N SER A 6 10.89 -21.07 -20.79
CA SER A 6 10.94 -22.28 -19.97
C SER A 6 11.46 -22.10 -18.55
N SER A 7 12.26 -21.08 -18.25
CA SER A 7 12.99 -21.04 -16.97
C SER A 7 12.21 -20.49 -15.78
N THR A 8 11.14 -19.71 -15.97
CA THR A 8 10.39 -19.08 -14.86
C THR A 8 9.17 -19.86 -14.36
N ARG A 9 8.69 -20.88 -15.10
CA ARG A 9 7.50 -21.67 -14.68
C ARG A 9 7.81 -22.81 -13.71
N ASN A 10 9.05 -23.31 -13.65
CA ASN A 10 9.40 -24.42 -12.77
C ASN A 10 9.39 -24.01 -11.29
N LEU A 11 9.76 -22.77 -10.96
CA LEU A 11 9.80 -22.29 -9.57
C LEU A 11 8.38 -22.13 -8.98
N ILE A 12 7.43 -21.60 -9.74
CA ILE A 12 6.04 -21.38 -9.28
C ILE A 12 5.25 -22.69 -9.16
N SER A 13 5.48 -23.67 -10.05
CA SER A 13 4.78 -24.96 -9.98
C SER A 13 5.26 -25.85 -8.81
N LEU A 14 6.53 -25.72 -8.39
CA LEU A 14 7.04 -26.35 -7.17
C LEU A 14 6.45 -25.71 -5.90
N ILE A 15 6.23 -24.38 -5.91
CA ILE A 15 5.59 -23.67 -4.80
C ILE A 15 4.10 -24.03 -4.68
N GLN A 16 3.37 -24.19 -5.79
CA GLN A 16 1.93 -24.53 -5.76
C GLN A 16 1.63 -25.99 -5.42
N LYS A 17 2.46 -26.96 -5.84
CA LYS A 17 2.26 -28.37 -5.47
C LYS A 17 2.48 -28.63 -3.97
N ARG A 18 3.32 -27.83 -3.32
CA ARG A 18 3.56 -27.92 -1.86
C ARG A 18 2.43 -27.29 -1.03
N PHE A 19 1.65 -26.37 -1.62
CA PHE A 19 0.55 -25.67 -0.93
C PHE A 19 -0.80 -26.44 -0.90
N LEU A 20 -1.00 -27.43 -1.77
CA LEU A 20 -2.26 -28.21 -1.84
C LEU A 20 -2.27 -29.49 -1.00
N LEU A 21 -1.14 -29.86 -0.37
CA LEU A 21 -1.01 -31.08 0.43
C LEU A 21 -1.22 -30.88 1.94
N THR A 22 -1.42 -29.65 2.43
CA THR A 22 -1.59 -29.38 3.88
C THR A 22 -3.03 -29.10 4.31
N SER A 23 -4.01 -29.17 3.41
CA SER A 23 -5.44 -29.10 3.77
C SER A 23 -6.05 -30.51 3.88
N SER A 24 -5.67 -31.23 4.94
CA SER A 24 -6.34 -32.46 5.37
C SER A 24 -6.65 -32.34 6.87
N SER A 25 -7.87 -31.89 7.13
CA SER A 25 -8.78 -32.26 8.22
C SER A 25 -8.22 -32.94 9.46
N ALA A 26 -8.36 -32.30 10.61
CA ALA A 26 -8.66 -32.97 11.88
C ALA A 26 -9.86 -32.27 12.52
N ALA A 27 -11.04 -32.91 12.39
CA ALA A 27 -12.23 -32.57 13.13
C ALA A 27 -12.07 -33.07 14.57
N ILE A 28 -12.31 -32.21 15.56
CA ILE A 28 -12.44 -32.63 16.96
C ILE A 28 -13.90 -32.45 17.36
N THR A 29 -14.53 -33.60 17.59
CA THR A 29 -15.83 -33.83 18.22
C THR A 29 -15.75 -33.50 19.71
N LEU A 30 -16.68 -32.70 20.23
CA LEU A 30 -16.97 -32.62 21.67
C LEU A 30 -18.49 -32.61 21.88
N SER A 31 -18.96 -33.64 22.58
CA SER A 31 -20.33 -33.82 23.09
C SER A 31 -20.36 -33.52 24.62
N PRO A 32 -21.56 -33.32 25.21
CA PRO A 32 -21.81 -32.42 26.34
C PRO A 32 -21.95 -33.12 27.72
N ASN A 33 -22.15 -32.30 28.78
CA ASN A 33 -22.45 -32.57 30.21
C ASN A 33 -21.24 -32.26 31.13
N SER A 34 -21.29 -31.53 32.25
CA SER A 34 -22.30 -30.92 33.16
C SER A 34 -21.49 -30.11 34.24
N PRO A 35 -22.04 -29.55 35.34
CA PRO A 35 -23.27 -28.77 35.59
C PRO A 35 -23.00 -27.32 36.12
N LEU A 36 -24.10 -26.57 36.23
CA LEU A 36 -24.26 -25.22 36.83
C LEU A 36 -23.77 -25.11 38.30
N PRO A 37 -23.41 -23.90 38.74
CA PRO A 37 -23.90 -23.37 40.01
C PRO A 37 -24.75 -22.11 39.82
N THR A 38 -25.82 -22.06 40.61
CA THR A 38 -26.87 -21.05 40.68
C THR A 38 -26.49 -19.84 41.54
N ALA A 39 -27.03 -18.69 41.10
CA ALA A 39 -27.48 -17.52 41.86
C ALA A 39 -26.47 -16.72 42.72
N THR A 40 -26.29 -15.45 42.39
CA THR A 40 -26.97 -14.36 43.14
C THR A 40 -26.86 -13.02 42.41
N SER A 41 -27.98 -12.33 42.41
CA SER A 41 -28.23 -11.01 41.83
C SER A 41 -27.54 -9.89 42.61
N SER A 42 -26.86 -8.99 41.90
CA SER A 42 -26.93 -7.56 42.26
C SER A 42 -26.79 -6.68 41.01
N SER A 43 -27.78 -5.84 40.89
CA SER A 43 -28.06 -4.80 39.89
C SER A 43 -26.87 -3.94 39.46
N SER A 44 -26.65 -3.84 38.15
CA SER A 44 -26.30 -2.56 37.53
C SER A 44 -26.87 -2.50 36.11
N SER A 45 -27.75 -1.52 35.91
CA SER A 45 -28.50 -1.25 34.68
C SER A 45 -27.58 -0.80 33.55
N SER A 46 -27.37 -1.67 32.56
CA SER A 46 -26.78 -1.29 31.27
C SER A 46 -27.88 -0.89 30.29
N SER A 47 -27.85 0.35 29.81
CA SER A 47 -28.72 0.87 28.77
C SER A 47 -28.58 0.09 27.44
N SER A 48 -29.43 -0.90 27.22
CA SER A 48 -29.76 -1.38 25.87
C SER A 48 -30.62 -0.31 25.18
N SER A 49 -30.18 0.19 24.02
CA SER A 49 -30.75 1.39 23.38
C SER A 49 -32.27 1.28 23.13
N SER A 50 -33.03 2.34 23.46
CA SER A 50 -34.47 2.50 23.22
C SER A 50 -34.95 2.05 21.83
N THR A 51 -34.12 2.21 20.79
CA THR A 51 -34.39 1.77 19.42
C THR A 51 -34.52 0.25 19.25
N ALA A 52 -33.67 -0.55 19.91
CA ALA A 52 -33.74 -2.02 19.79
C ALA A 52 -35.02 -2.57 20.43
N GLN A 53 -35.40 -2.00 21.58
CA GLN A 53 -36.62 -2.37 22.28
C GLN A 53 -37.87 -1.99 21.47
N PHE A 54 -37.87 -0.81 20.85
CA PHE A 54 -38.96 -0.37 19.97
C PHE A 54 -39.13 -1.27 18.73
N LEU A 55 -38.03 -1.66 18.08
CA LEU A 55 -38.07 -2.53 16.89
C LEU A 55 -38.63 -3.93 17.19
N VAL A 56 -38.35 -4.47 18.38
CA VAL A 56 -38.92 -5.75 18.83
C VAL A 56 -40.41 -5.56 19.16
N ASN A 57 -40.71 -4.61 20.05
CA ASN A 57 -42.05 -4.49 20.64
C ASN A 57 -43.10 -3.93 19.67
N SER A 58 -42.71 -3.01 18.79
CA SER A 58 -43.64 -2.26 17.94
C SER A 58 -43.52 -2.57 16.44
N CYS A 59 -42.40 -3.15 16.01
CA CYS A 59 -42.20 -3.56 14.61
C CYS A 59 -42.15 -5.08 14.43
N GLY A 60 -42.12 -5.87 15.52
CA GLY A 60 -42.17 -7.33 15.47
C GLY A 60 -40.90 -7.99 14.91
N LEU A 61 -39.75 -7.31 14.98
CA LEU A 61 -38.47 -7.88 14.57
C LEU A 61 -37.94 -8.86 15.64
N SER A 62 -37.16 -9.86 15.24
CA SER A 62 -36.47 -10.69 16.23
C SER A 62 -35.45 -9.87 17.03
N LEU A 63 -35.22 -10.24 18.30
CA LEU A 63 -34.27 -9.55 19.18
C LEU A 63 -32.86 -9.44 18.55
N GLN A 64 -32.41 -10.51 17.87
CA GLN A 64 -31.13 -10.52 17.16
C GLN A 64 -31.10 -9.54 15.98
N SER A 65 -32.19 -9.49 15.19
CA SER A 65 -32.36 -8.50 14.12
C SER A 65 -32.32 -7.07 14.66
N ALA A 66 -33.10 -6.80 15.71
CA ALA A 66 -33.24 -5.48 16.30
C ALA A 66 -31.93 -4.95 16.90
N LEU A 67 -31.16 -5.80 17.59
CA LEU A 67 -29.83 -5.46 18.13
C LEU A 67 -28.78 -5.26 17.04
N SER A 68 -28.88 -5.98 15.92
CA SER A 68 -28.00 -5.78 14.75
C SER A 68 -28.30 -4.46 14.03
N VAL A 69 -29.60 -4.14 13.89
CA VAL A 69 -30.08 -2.91 13.25
C VAL A 69 -29.77 -1.67 14.11
N SER A 70 -29.99 -1.72 15.42
CA SER A 70 -29.76 -0.57 16.31
C SER A 70 -28.31 -0.08 16.34
N LYS A 71 -27.34 -0.95 16.00
CA LYS A 71 -25.92 -0.57 15.85
C LYS A 71 -25.66 0.30 14.61
N LYS A 72 -26.51 0.22 13.59
CA LYS A 72 -26.33 0.91 12.29
C LYS A 72 -27.39 1.97 12.01
N PHE A 73 -28.42 2.04 12.85
CA PHE A 73 -29.61 2.84 12.61
C PHE A 73 -30.27 3.21 13.93
N GLN A 74 -30.43 4.51 14.20
CA GLN A 74 -31.11 5.02 15.38
C GLN A 74 -32.45 5.66 14.98
N ILE A 75 -33.49 5.40 15.76
CA ILE A 75 -34.81 5.99 15.56
C ILE A 75 -34.97 7.12 16.58
N HIS A 76 -35.21 8.33 16.10
CA HIS A 76 -35.54 9.46 16.97
C HIS A 76 -36.95 9.29 17.56
N GLU A 77 -37.12 9.63 18.83
CA GLU A 77 -38.39 9.47 19.58
C GLU A 77 -39.56 10.22 18.93
N ASN A 78 -39.29 11.29 18.17
CA ASN A 78 -40.32 12.08 17.49
C ASN A 78 -40.82 11.46 16.16
N ASP A 79 -40.23 10.35 15.69
CA ASP A 79 -40.46 9.77 14.37
C ASP A 79 -40.96 8.31 14.39
N LEU A 80 -41.44 7.84 15.55
CA LEU A 80 -41.84 6.44 15.81
C LEU A 80 -42.99 5.93 14.92
N HIS A 81 -43.83 6.81 14.36
CA HIS A 81 -44.94 6.41 13.49
C HIS A 81 -44.46 5.88 12.12
N LYS A 82 -43.36 6.40 11.55
CA LYS A 82 -42.91 6.06 10.19
C LYS A 82 -42.47 4.59 10.07
N PRO A 83 -41.59 4.04 10.95
CA PRO A 83 -41.21 2.63 10.90
C PRO A 83 -42.41 1.67 11.02
N ARG A 84 -43.40 2.02 11.84
CA ARG A 84 -44.61 1.23 12.05
C ARG A 84 -45.46 1.15 10.77
N SER A 85 -45.71 2.28 10.12
CA SER A 85 -46.47 2.32 8.86
C SER A 85 -45.76 1.55 7.74
N VAL A 86 -44.43 1.62 7.65
CA VAL A 86 -43.65 0.86 6.66
C VAL A 86 -43.78 -0.64 6.87
N VAL A 87 -43.64 -1.12 8.11
CA VAL A 87 -43.75 -2.55 8.45
C VAL A 87 -45.15 -3.08 8.16
N GLN A 88 -46.20 -2.33 8.53
CA GLN A 88 -47.58 -2.71 8.27
C GLN A 88 -47.89 -2.75 6.77
N PHE A 89 -47.41 -1.77 6.00
CA PHE A 89 -47.53 -1.75 4.55
C PHE A 89 -46.87 -2.98 3.91
N MET A 90 -45.65 -3.34 4.31
CA MET A 90 -44.94 -4.50 3.78
C MET A 90 -45.66 -5.82 4.10
N LYS A 91 -46.18 -5.96 5.33
CA LYS A 91 -47.00 -7.13 5.72
C LYS A 91 -48.28 -7.23 4.90
N ALA A 92 -48.98 -6.11 4.67
CA ALA A 92 -50.18 -6.06 3.85
C ALA A 92 -49.91 -6.44 2.37
N HIS A 93 -48.70 -6.21 1.88
CA HIS A 93 -48.24 -6.62 0.54
C HIS A 93 -47.59 -8.02 0.53
N GLY A 94 -47.80 -8.83 1.56
CA GLY A 94 -47.47 -10.27 1.57
C GLY A 94 -46.04 -10.66 1.98
N PHE A 95 -45.27 -9.76 2.60
CA PHE A 95 -43.95 -10.10 3.14
C PHE A 95 -44.05 -10.95 4.41
N SER A 96 -43.39 -12.11 4.43
CA SER A 96 -43.20 -12.91 5.65
C SER A 96 -42.29 -12.21 6.66
N GLU A 97 -42.49 -12.47 7.95
CA GLU A 97 -41.72 -11.84 9.03
C GLU A 97 -40.20 -12.09 8.91
N THR A 98 -39.80 -13.33 8.58
CA THR A 98 -38.39 -13.69 8.40
C THR A 98 -37.70 -12.94 7.25
N ARG A 99 -38.44 -12.61 6.20
CA ARG A 99 -37.92 -11.87 5.04
C ARG A 99 -37.93 -10.37 5.28
N LEU A 100 -38.93 -9.86 5.99
CA LEU A 100 -38.96 -8.48 6.45
C LEU A 100 -37.75 -8.20 7.38
N ASP A 101 -37.46 -9.13 8.29
CA ASP A 101 -36.26 -9.10 9.13
C ASP A 101 -34.97 -9.02 8.28
N LYS A 102 -34.82 -9.90 7.28
CA LYS A 102 -33.64 -9.87 6.39
C LYS A 102 -33.56 -8.58 5.57
N LEU A 103 -34.69 -8.05 5.09
CA LEU A 103 -34.73 -6.79 4.35
C LEU A 103 -34.27 -5.64 5.24
N ILE A 104 -34.82 -5.50 6.44
CA ILE A 104 -34.51 -4.42 7.38
C ILE A 104 -33.07 -4.54 7.89
N GLN A 105 -32.59 -5.74 8.23
CA GLN A 105 -31.19 -5.97 8.60
C GLN A 105 -30.23 -5.54 7.47
N SER A 106 -30.58 -5.85 6.22
CA SER A 106 -29.74 -5.50 5.06
C SER A 106 -29.81 -4.02 4.67
N ARG A 107 -30.93 -3.35 4.96
CA ARG A 107 -31.15 -1.94 4.61
C ARG A 107 -32.09 -1.25 5.61
N PRO A 108 -31.59 -0.86 6.80
CA PRO A 108 -32.40 -0.24 7.85
C PRO A 108 -33.13 1.04 7.42
N GLY A 109 -32.53 1.79 6.49
CA GLY A 109 -33.09 3.05 5.98
C GLY A 109 -34.47 2.95 5.33
N VAL A 110 -34.95 1.74 4.99
CA VAL A 110 -36.35 1.54 4.53
C VAL A 110 -37.37 2.01 5.58
N LEU A 111 -37.02 1.97 6.87
CA LEU A 111 -37.89 2.39 7.97
C LEU A 111 -38.13 3.91 8.04
N HIS A 112 -37.32 4.71 7.33
CA HIS A 112 -37.52 6.16 7.19
C HIS A 112 -38.33 6.54 5.94
N CYS A 113 -38.67 5.58 5.08
CA CYS A 113 -39.46 5.87 3.89
C CYS A 113 -40.91 6.23 4.26
N ARG A 114 -41.46 7.25 3.60
CA ARG A 114 -42.90 7.52 3.64
C ARG A 114 -43.61 6.53 2.72
N VAL A 115 -44.69 5.91 3.21
CA VAL A 115 -45.42 4.90 2.46
C VAL A 115 -45.99 5.50 1.17
N GLU A 116 -46.79 6.55 1.29
CA GLU A 116 -47.54 7.16 0.18
C GLU A 116 -46.66 7.70 -0.95
N CYS A 117 -45.61 8.46 -0.64
CA CYS A 117 -44.81 9.16 -1.66
C CYS A 117 -43.48 8.48 -2.03
N ASN A 118 -43.10 7.38 -1.38
CA ASN A 118 -41.87 6.66 -1.71
C ASN A 118 -42.11 5.17 -1.99
N LEU A 119 -42.79 4.46 -1.10
CA LEU A 119 -42.98 3.02 -1.23
C LEU A 119 -44.07 2.69 -2.24
N THR A 120 -45.25 3.28 -2.11
CA THR A 120 -46.40 3.01 -2.99
C THR A 120 -46.06 3.15 -4.49
N PRO A 121 -45.46 4.27 -4.97
CA PRO A 121 -45.18 4.43 -6.39
C PRO A 121 -44.12 3.46 -6.92
N LYS A 122 -43.21 2.98 -6.05
CA LYS A 122 -42.20 1.98 -6.43
C LYS A 122 -42.78 0.58 -6.48
N PHE A 123 -43.75 0.28 -5.61
CA PHE A 123 -44.49 -0.98 -5.63
C PHE A 123 -45.40 -1.05 -6.85
N GLU A 124 -46.22 -0.02 -7.10
CA GLU A 124 -47.08 0.08 -8.28
C GLU A 124 -46.27 -0.07 -9.58
N PHE A 125 -45.13 0.61 -9.67
CA PHE A 125 -44.26 0.47 -10.83
C PHE A 125 -43.74 -0.97 -11.05
N LEU A 126 -43.38 -1.67 -9.97
CA LEU A 126 -42.98 -3.07 -10.06
C LEU A 126 -44.15 -3.98 -10.47
N THR A 127 -45.38 -3.62 -10.07
CA THR A 127 -46.63 -4.27 -10.47
C THR A 127 -46.89 -4.08 -11.97
N GLU A 128 -46.91 -2.85 -12.45
CA GLU A 128 -47.19 -2.49 -13.85
C GLU A 128 -46.20 -3.13 -14.83
N ASN A 129 -44.91 -3.21 -14.46
CA ASN A 129 -43.86 -3.77 -15.32
C ASN A 129 -43.71 -5.30 -15.18
N GLY A 130 -44.69 -5.96 -14.56
CA GLY A 130 -44.83 -7.42 -14.48
C GLY A 130 -43.73 -8.10 -13.65
N VAL A 131 -43.17 -7.41 -12.64
CA VAL A 131 -42.32 -8.04 -11.62
C VAL A 131 -43.19 -8.67 -10.53
N VAL A 132 -44.44 -8.21 -10.37
CA VAL A 132 -45.49 -8.87 -9.57
C VAL A 132 -46.07 -10.05 -10.37
N GLY A 133 -46.17 -11.20 -9.71
CA GLY A 133 -46.31 -12.54 -10.31
C GLY A 133 -45.20 -13.49 -9.84
N VAL A 134 -44.11 -12.95 -9.29
CA VAL A 134 -43.21 -13.66 -8.40
C VAL A 134 -43.64 -13.37 -6.97
N GLU A 135 -43.83 -14.38 -6.12
CA GLU A 135 -44.29 -14.18 -4.74
C GLU A 135 -43.49 -13.06 -4.03
N PRO A 136 -44.11 -12.23 -3.16
CA PRO A 136 -43.39 -11.20 -2.39
C PRO A 136 -42.16 -11.74 -1.62
N ASN A 137 -42.16 -13.05 -1.32
CA ASN A 137 -41.06 -13.78 -0.69
C ASN A 137 -39.94 -14.21 -1.66
N ALA A 138 -40.10 -14.00 -2.95
CA ALA A 138 -39.12 -14.40 -3.95
C ALA A 138 -37.90 -13.49 -3.95
N PRO A 139 -36.67 -14.05 -4.03
CA PRO A 139 -35.43 -13.28 -3.98
C PRO A 139 -35.37 -12.13 -4.98
N VAL A 140 -35.90 -12.32 -6.19
CA VAL A 140 -35.90 -11.31 -7.26
C VAL A 140 -36.72 -10.07 -6.90
N PHE A 141 -37.86 -10.23 -6.21
CA PHE A 141 -38.71 -9.10 -5.79
C PHE A 141 -37.98 -8.25 -4.76
N ILE A 142 -37.34 -8.88 -3.77
CA ILE A 142 -36.53 -8.20 -2.75
C ILE A 142 -35.36 -7.44 -3.40
N HIS A 143 -34.66 -8.05 -4.36
CA HIS A 143 -33.58 -7.38 -5.07
C HIS A 143 -34.08 -6.22 -5.94
N ALA A 144 -35.23 -6.36 -6.59
CA ALA A 144 -35.86 -5.31 -7.39
C ALA A 144 -36.32 -4.13 -6.53
N LEU A 145 -36.98 -4.39 -5.41
CA LEU A 145 -37.37 -3.36 -4.46
C LEU A 145 -36.15 -2.64 -3.90
N ARG A 146 -35.08 -3.36 -3.53
CA ARG A 146 -33.81 -2.75 -3.07
C ARG A 146 -33.17 -1.85 -4.12
N ALA A 147 -33.18 -2.26 -5.38
CA ALA A 147 -32.67 -1.45 -6.49
C ALA A 147 -33.51 -0.18 -6.66
N MET A 148 -34.85 -0.31 -6.67
CA MET A 148 -35.79 0.81 -6.81
C MET A 148 -35.74 1.79 -5.63
N LEU A 149 -35.52 1.30 -4.40
CA LEU A 149 -35.36 2.16 -3.23
C LEU A 149 -34.11 3.05 -3.32
N SER A 150 -33.12 2.67 -4.13
CA SER A 150 -31.84 3.37 -4.25
C SER A 150 -31.81 4.42 -5.37
N ILE A 151 -32.87 4.55 -6.17
CA ILE A 151 -32.92 5.45 -7.34
C ILE A 151 -34.19 6.30 -7.32
N SER A 152 -34.10 7.53 -7.81
CA SER A 152 -35.27 8.40 -8.01
C SER A 152 -36.00 8.04 -9.31
N GLU A 153 -37.27 8.44 -9.43
CA GLU A 153 -38.03 8.29 -10.66
C GLU A 153 -37.36 8.99 -11.85
N SER A 154 -36.85 10.20 -11.65
CA SER A 154 -36.14 10.97 -12.68
C SER A 154 -34.89 10.26 -13.17
N THR A 155 -34.10 9.70 -12.26
CA THR A 155 -32.90 8.91 -12.59
C THR A 155 -33.29 7.66 -13.37
N ARG A 156 -34.33 6.95 -12.94
CA ARG A 156 -34.84 5.76 -13.61
C ARG A 156 -35.24 6.05 -15.06
N LYS A 157 -36.02 7.11 -15.30
CA LYS A 157 -36.43 7.52 -16.65
C LYS A 157 -35.22 7.78 -17.54
N LYS A 158 -34.22 8.54 -17.05
CA LYS A 158 -32.96 8.78 -17.78
C LYS A 158 -32.23 7.48 -18.14
N LYS A 159 -32.12 6.51 -17.22
CA LYS A 159 -31.45 5.23 -17.49
C LYS A 159 -32.16 4.39 -18.55
N ILE A 160 -33.49 4.37 -18.53
CA ILE A 160 -34.29 3.69 -19.54
C ILE A 160 -34.05 4.32 -20.91
N GLU A 161 -34.05 5.66 -21.00
CA GLU A 161 -33.73 6.38 -22.24
C GLU A 161 -32.29 6.11 -22.73
N VAL A 162 -31.31 6.00 -21.82
CA VAL A 162 -29.95 5.59 -22.17
C VAL A 162 -29.94 4.18 -22.78
N LEU A 163 -30.65 3.21 -22.19
CA LEU A 163 -30.72 1.85 -22.73
C LEU A 163 -31.43 1.81 -24.09
N LYS A 164 -32.52 2.57 -24.26
CA LYS A 164 -33.19 2.75 -25.57
C LYS A 164 -32.25 3.34 -26.61
N SER A 165 -31.46 4.36 -26.24
CA SER A 165 -30.44 4.96 -27.12
C SER A 165 -29.34 3.98 -27.54
N LEU A 166 -29.13 2.91 -26.76
CA LEU A 166 -28.17 1.84 -27.03
C LEU A 166 -28.82 0.65 -27.78
N GLY A 167 -30.05 0.83 -28.28
CA GLY A 167 -30.75 -0.12 -29.14
C GLY A 167 -31.63 -1.14 -28.41
N TRP A 168 -31.87 -0.98 -27.10
CA TRP A 168 -32.71 -1.91 -26.34
C TRP A 168 -34.19 -1.57 -26.52
N SER A 169 -35.02 -2.56 -26.83
CA SER A 169 -36.48 -2.36 -26.77
C SER A 169 -36.97 -2.28 -25.34
N GLU A 170 -38.13 -1.67 -25.11
CA GLU A 170 -38.74 -1.60 -23.78
C GLU A 170 -38.96 -2.99 -23.18
N LYS A 171 -39.36 -3.96 -24.00
CA LYS A 171 -39.51 -5.37 -23.60
C LYS A 171 -38.17 -5.98 -23.15
N ASP A 172 -37.06 -5.67 -23.83
CA ASP A 172 -35.73 -6.18 -23.50
C ASP A 172 -35.20 -5.60 -22.18
N ILE A 173 -35.45 -4.31 -21.94
CA ILE A 173 -35.07 -3.64 -20.69
C ILE A 173 -35.74 -4.34 -19.51
N TRP A 174 -37.04 -4.62 -19.61
CA TRP A 174 -37.77 -5.29 -18.54
C TRP A 174 -37.38 -6.76 -18.41
N HIS A 175 -37.11 -7.45 -19.52
CA HIS A 175 -36.58 -8.81 -19.49
C HIS A 175 -35.24 -8.89 -18.74
N ALA A 176 -34.33 -7.95 -19.01
CA ALA A 176 -33.04 -7.87 -18.35
C ALA A 176 -33.14 -7.43 -16.89
N PHE A 177 -34.03 -6.49 -16.58
CA PHE A 177 -34.28 -6.01 -15.22
C PHE A 177 -34.76 -7.16 -14.31
N LYS A 178 -35.67 -8.02 -14.79
CA LYS A 178 -36.12 -9.21 -14.04
C LYS A 178 -34.97 -10.18 -13.73
N ARG A 179 -33.95 -10.26 -14.59
CA ARG A 179 -32.76 -11.12 -14.37
C ARG A 179 -31.71 -10.46 -13.49
N HIS A 180 -31.57 -9.14 -13.55
CA HIS A 180 -30.60 -8.39 -12.76
C HIS A 180 -31.12 -6.98 -12.39
N PRO A 181 -31.89 -6.86 -11.30
CA PRO A 181 -32.58 -5.60 -10.99
C PRO A 181 -31.65 -4.41 -10.69
N PHE A 182 -30.41 -4.67 -10.27
CA PHE A 182 -29.41 -3.62 -10.04
C PHE A 182 -28.87 -2.97 -11.32
N LEU A 183 -29.24 -3.45 -12.51
CA LEU A 183 -28.86 -2.87 -13.80
C LEU A 183 -29.10 -1.35 -13.84
N LEU A 184 -30.26 -0.89 -13.34
CA LEU A 184 -30.64 0.51 -13.33
C LEU A 184 -29.95 1.34 -12.22
N GLY A 185 -29.21 0.69 -11.31
CA GLY A 185 -28.43 1.36 -10.28
C GLY A 185 -27.04 1.79 -10.73
N TYR A 186 -26.59 1.40 -11.93
CA TYR A 186 -25.26 1.77 -12.44
C TYR A 186 -25.24 3.15 -13.11
N SER A 187 -24.05 3.77 -13.15
CA SER A 187 -23.84 5.05 -13.82
C SER A 187 -24.07 4.94 -15.33
N GLU A 188 -24.39 6.06 -16.00
CA GLU A 188 -24.68 6.05 -17.44
C GLU A 188 -23.43 5.70 -18.23
N GLU A 189 -22.30 6.22 -17.76
CA GLU A 189 -20.96 5.97 -18.29
C GLU A 189 -20.63 4.48 -18.22
N LYS A 190 -20.95 3.80 -17.11
CA LYS A 190 -20.69 2.36 -16.96
C LYS A 190 -21.54 1.52 -17.92
N ILE A 191 -22.81 1.86 -18.09
CA ILE A 191 -23.70 1.17 -19.04
C ILE A 191 -23.19 1.38 -20.47
N ARG A 192 -22.84 2.61 -20.85
CA ARG A 192 -22.31 2.95 -22.18
C ARG A 192 -20.96 2.27 -22.46
N ALA A 193 -20.02 2.31 -21.51
CA ALA A 193 -18.71 1.68 -21.64
C ALA A 193 -18.84 0.15 -21.79
N GLY A 194 -19.70 -0.49 -20.97
CA GLY A 194 -19.97 -1.92 -21.08
C GLY A 194 -20.56 -2.27 -22.44
N MET A 195 -21.57 -1.52 -22.90
CA MET A 195 -22.17 -1.72 -24.21
C MET A 195 -21.16 -1.52 -25.35
N GLY A 196 -20.31 -0.49 -25.30
CA GLY A 196 -19.24 -0.28 -26.26
C GLY A 196 -18.22 -1.42 -26.28
N PHE A 197 -17.85 -1.94 -25.11
CA PHE A 197 -16.96 -3.10 -25.04
C PHE A 197 -17.61 -4.36 -25.64
N PHE A 198 -18.83 -4.71 -25.25
CA PHE A 198 -19.48 -5.94 -25.73
C PHE A 198 -19.84 -5.88 -27.23
N VAL A 199 -20.44 -4.78 -27.68
CA VAL A 199 -20.93 -4.66 -29.07
C VAL A 199 -19.79 -4.28 -30.02
N ASN A 200 -18.96 -3.29 -29.65
CA ASN A 200 -17.96 -2.77 -30.58
C ASN A 200 -16.64 -3.54 -30.53
N THR A 201 -16.17 -3.90 -29.32
CA THR A 201 -14.87 -4.58 -29.13
C THR A 201 -15.01 -6.10 -29.28
N LEU A 202 -15.95 -6.70 -28.54
CA LEU A 202 -16.15 -8.16 -28.57
C LEU A 202 -17.01 -8.63 -29.74
N LYS A 203 -17.65 -7.71 -30.48
CA LYS A 203 -18.59 -8.04 -31.57
C LYS A 203 -19.69 -9.02 -31.12
N LEU A 204 -20.06 -8.99 -29.84
CA LEU A 204 -21.17 -9.78 -29.31
C LEU A 204 -22.48 -9.10 -29.69
N GLY A 205 -23.38 -9.85 -30.33
CA GLY A 205 -24.70 -9.34 -30.68
C GLY A 205 -25.48 -8.89 -29.43
N LEU A 206 -26.21 -7.79 -29.54
CA LEU A 206 -26.98 -7.14 -28.47
C LEU A 206 -27.83 -8.12 -27.62
N GLN A 207 -28.45 -9.11 -28.28
CA GLN A 207 -29.27 -10.15 -27.65
C GLN A 207 -28.51 -10.97 -26.58
N HIS A 208 -27.20 -11.14 -26.73
CA HIS A 208 -26.37 -11.85 -25.75
C HIS A 208 -26.19 -11.05 -24.46
N VAL A 209 -26.12 -9.72 -24.56
CA VAL A 209 -25.98 -8.82 -23.40
C VAL A 209 -27.32 -8.72 -22.67
N ILE A 210 -28.44 -8.62 -23.40
CA ILE A 210 -29.81 -8.62 -22.84
C ILE A 210 -30.09 -9.92 -22.07
N ALA A 211 -29.66 -11.07 -22.61
CA ALA A 211 -29.84 -12.37 -21.94
C ALA A 211 -28.98 -12.51 -20.65
N CYS A 212 -27.90 -11.73 -20.54
CA CYS A 212 -26.90 -11.80 -19.47
C CYS A 212 -26.49 -10.41 -18.94
N PRO A 213 -27.42 -9.61 -18.39
CA PRO A 213 -27.17 -8.22 -18.01
C PRO A 213 -26.14 -8.08 -16.90
N GLN A 214 -25.87 -9.15 -16.13
CA GLN A 214 -24.79 -9.17 -15.14
C GLN A 214 -23.40 -8.92 -15.75
N LEU A 215 -23.22 -9.14 -17.07
CA LEU A 215 -21.96 -8.86 -17.74
C LEU A 215 -21.58 -7.37 -17.68
N LEU A 216 -22.56 -6.46 -17.69
CA LEU A 216 -22.35 -5.01 -17.56
C LEU A 216 -21.89 -4.61 -16.13
N THR A 217 -21.99 -5.52 -15.16
CA THR A 217 -21.52 -5.27 -13.78
C THR A 217 -20.02 -5.44 -13.65
N TYR A 218 -19.45 -6.34 -14.45
CA TYR A 218 -18.06 -6.72 -14.34
C TYR A 218 -17.14 -5.59 -14.78
N PRO A 219 -16.06 -5.31 -14.03
CA PRO A 219 -15.08 -4.33 -14.45
C PRO A 219 -14.46 -4.77 -15.77
N ILE A 220 -14.55 -3.90 -16.78
CA ILE A 220 -14.02 -4.16 -18.13
C ILE A 220 -12.52 -4.47 -18.03
N ASP A 221 -11.77 -3.58 -17.39
CA ASP A 221 -10.31 -3.63 -17.34
C ASP A 221 -9.77 -4.76 -16.45
N LYS A 222 -10.47 -5.04 -15.34
CA LYS A 222 -9.99 -6.01 -14.35
C LYS A 222 -10.42 -7.44 -14.62
N ARG A 223 -11.51 -7.66 -15.37
CA ARG A 223 -12.10 -9.00 -15.51
C ARG A 223 -12.43 -9.35 -16.95
N LEU A 224 -13.13 -8.50 -17.68
CA LEU A 224 -13.63 -8.85 -19.00
C LEU A 224 -12.51 -8.86 -20.05
N LEU A 225 -11.68 -7.82 -20.08
CA LEU A 225 -10.61 -7.65 -21.04
C LEU A 225 -9.46 -8.67 -20.85
N PRO A 226 -8.95 -8.94 -19.63
CA PRO A 226 -7.91 -9.96 -19.43
C PRO A 226 -8.35 -11.35 -19.92
N ARG A 227 -9.61 -11.71 -19.66
CA ARG A 227 -10.17 -13.00 -20.09
C ARG A 227 -10.36 -13.08 -21.60
N TYR A 228 -10.76 -11.97 -22.23
CA TYR A 228 -10.82 -11.88 -23.69
C TYR A 228 -9.44 -12.02 -24.33
N ASN A 229 -8.41 -11.40 -23.76
CA ASN A 229 -7.05 -11.48 -24.29
C ASN A 229 -6.50 -12.91 -24.22
N VAL A 230 -6.70 -13.61 -23.08
CA VAL A 230 -6.36 -15.04 -22.96
C VAL A 230 -7.08 -15.86 -24.04
N LEU A 231 -8.36 -15.58 -24.30
CA LEU A 231 -9.11 -16.26 -25.37
C LEU A 231 -8.51 -15.99 -26.75
N LYS A 232 -8.17 -14.74 -27.08
CA LYS A 232 -7.53 -14.41 -28.36
C LYS A 232 -6.20 -15.13 -28.54
N ILE A 233 -5.42 -15.26 -27.48
CA ILE A 233 -4.17 -16.02 -27.48
C ILE A 233 -4.46 -17.51 -27.74
N LEU A 234 -5.42 -18.11 -27.04
CA LEU A 234 -5.78 -19.52 -27.21
C LEU A 234 -6.36 -19.81 -28.61
N GLU A 235 -7.18 -18.90 -29.17
CA GLU A 235 -7.68 -18.95 -30.55
C GLU A 235 -6.51 -18.91 -31.56
N SER A 236 -5.57 -17.97 -31.38
CA SER A 236 -4.41 -17.82 -32.27
C SER A 236 -3.51 -19.07 -32.29
N LYS A 237 -3.47 -19.79 -31.17
CA LYS A 237 -2.72 -21.04 -31.00
C LYS A 237 -3.54 -22.28 -31.39
N LYS A 238 -4.79 -22.12 -31.83
CA LYS A 238 -5.73 -23.21 -32.15
C LYS A 238 -5.96 -24.20 -30.99
N LEU A 239 -5.82 -23.74 -29.74
CA LEU A 239 -5.95 -24.57 -28.53
C LEU A 239 -7.39 -24.67 -28.00
N ILE A 240 -8.33 -23.92 -28.60
CA ILE A 240 -9.75 -23.93 -28.25
C ILE A 240 -10.61 -24.11 -29.51
N LYS A 241 -11.75 -24.81 -29.37
CA LYS A 241 -12.74 -24.97 -30.45
C LYS A 241 -13.45 -23.63 -30.70
N LYS A 242 -13.76 -23.32 -31.98
CA LYS A 242 -14.46 -22.08 -32.40
C LYS A 242 -15.81 -21.86 -31.71
N ASP A 243 -16.43 -22.92 -31.19
CA ASP A 243 -17.79 -22.88 -30.62
C ASP A 243 -17.83 -22.59 -29.12
N LEU A 244 -16.74 -22.07 -28.55
CA LEU A 244 -16.68 -21.76 -27.12
C LEU A 244 -17.71 -20.67 -26.78
N LYS A 245 -18.70 -21.00 -25.94
CA LYS A 245 -19.73 -20.05 -25.49
C LYS A 245 -19.09 -18.99 -24.58
N ILE A 246 -18.55 -17.92 -25.18
CA ILE A 246 -17.87 -16.78 -24.52
C ILE A 246 -18.62 -16.32 -23.26
N LYS A 247 -19.97 -16.31 -23.31
CA LYS A 247 -20.84 -15.95 -22.19
C LYS A 247 -20.61 -16.74 -20.90
N ASN A 248 -20.27 -18.03 -20.97
CA ASN A 248 -20.07 -18.88 -19.80
C ASN A 248 -18.69 -18.60 -19.17
N LEU A 249 -17.69 -18.35 -20.00
CA LEU A 249 -16.31 -18.10 -19.58
C LEU A 249 -16.11 -16.71 -18.98
N LEU A 250 -16.88 -15.70 -19.40
CA LEU A 250 -16.89 -14.41 -18.72
C LEU A 250 -17.53 -14.48 -17.31
N LYS A 251 -18.31 -15.54 -17.04
CA LYS A 251 -19.02 -15.74 -15.77
C LYS A 251 -18.29 -16.64 -14.77
N ILE A 252 -17.45 -17.60 -15.21
CA ILE A 252 -16.77 -18.51 -14.28
C ILE A 252 -15.93 -17.77 -13.23
N ASN A 253 -15.78 -18.33 -12.04
CA ASN A 253 -14.94 -17.72 -11.01
C ASN A 253 -13.46 -17.70 -11.45
N GLU A 254 -12.64 -16.88 -10.80
CA GLU A 254 -11.25 -16.67 -11.21
C GLU A 254 -10.37 -17.91 -11.05
N LYS A 255 -10.50 -18.62 -9.93
CA LYS A 255 -9.77 -19.87 -9.65
C LYS A 255 -9.97 -20.90 -10.77
N GLU A 256 -11.21 -21.06 -11.22
CA GLU A 256 -11.59 -22.02 -12.24
C GLU A 256 -11.18 -21.56 -13.65
N PHE A 257 -11.25 -20.26 -13.93
CA PHE A 257 -10.71 -19.68 -15.17
C PHE A 257 -9.20 -19.96 -15.31
N LEU A 258 -8.42 -19.70 -14.25
CA LEU A 258 -6.98 -19.92 -14.27
C LEU A 258 -6.64 -21.40 -14.41
N LYS A 259 -7.31 -22.28 -13.66
CA LYS A 259 -7.10 -23.73 -13.74
C LYS A 259 -7.32 -24.28 -15.15
N ASN A 260 -8.43 -23.90 -15.77
CA ASN A 260 -8.88 -24.54 -17.02
C ASN A 260 -8.28 -23.91 -18.28
N TYR A 261 -7.92 -22.63 -18.24
CA TYR A 261 -7.49 -21.89 -19.44
C TYR A 261 -6.08 -21.29 -19.33
N VAL A 262 -5.45 -21.36 -18.16
CA VAL A 262 -4.10 -20.81 -17.92
C VAL A 262 -3.11 -21.89 -17.47
N TYR A 263 -3.53 -22.83 -16.61
CA TYR A 263 -2.62 -23.79 -15.98
C TYR A 263 -2.56 -25.19 -16.65
N ASN A 264 -3.63 -25.68 -17.29
CA ASN A 264 -3.62 -26.97 -18.00
C ASN A 264 -3.33 -26.79 -19.51
N ASP A 265 -2.10 -27.07 -19.96
CA ASP A 265 -1.71 -27.04 -21.38
C ASP A 265 -1.21 -28.44 -21.84
N PRO A 266 -1.71 -29.05 -22.93
CA PRO A 266 -1.27 -30.35 -23.47
C PRO A 266 0.14 -30.37 -24.10
N VAL A 267 1.01 -29.42 -23.74
CA VAL A 267 2.34 -29.18 -24.35
C VAL A 267 3.46 -29.93 -23.64
N THR A 268 3.19 -30.60 -22.54
CA THR A 268 4.19 -31.18 -21.63
C THR A 268 4.96 -32.40 -22.16
N THR A 269 4.56 -33.03 -23.27
CA THR A 269 5.15 -34.31 -23.73
C THR A 269 6.36 -34.20 -24.67
N ASN A 270 6.75 -33.01 -25.15
CA ASN A 270 7.73 -32.87 -26.26
C ASN A 270 8.97 -32.00 -25.97
N ARG A 271 9.34 -31.81 -24.70
CA ARG A 271 10.36 -30.81 -24.32
C ARG A 271 11.83 -31.26 -24.41
N LEU A 272 12.12 -32.56 -24.45
CA LEU A 272 13.49 -33.09 -24.35
C LEU A 272 14.36 -32.96 -25.62
N ASN A 273 13.78 -32.67 -26.79
CA ASN A 273 14.53 -32.63 -28.06
C ASN A 273 15.02 -31.23 -28.50
N ARG A 274 14.70 -30.15 -27.78
CA ARG A 274 14.97 -28.77 -28.24
C ARG A 274 16.34 -28.21 -27.86
N ASP A 275 16.92 -28.64 -26.74
CA ASP A 275 18.16 -28.04 -26.24
C ASP A 275 19.39 -28.46 -27.07
N GLN A 276 19.29 -29.58 -27.80
CA GLN A 276 20.30 -29.98 -28.80
C GLN A 276 20.22 -29.18 -30.12
N LEU A 277 19.14 -28.45 -30.38
CA LEU A 277 18.92 -27.77 -31.66
C LEU A 277 19.45 -26.33 -31.70
N ILE A 278 19.53 -25.65 -30.55
CA ILE A 278 19.92 -24.22 -30.45
C ILE A 278 21.45 -24.04 -30.59
N LEU A 279 22.24 -25.06 -30.25
CA LEU A 279 23.69 -25.06 -30.44
C LEU A 279 24.14 -25.13 -31.92
N LYS A 280 23.23 -25.31 -32.88
CA LYS A 280 23.58 -25.50 -34.31
C LYS A 280 23.17 -24.38 -35.27
N THR A 281 22.45 -23.34 -34.84
CA THR A 281 21.93 -22.32 -35.79
C THR A 281 22.63 -20.97 -35.62
N GLY A 282 23.67 -20.74 -36.42
CA GLY A 282 24.23 -19.40 -36.66
C GLY A 282 23.19 -18.50 -37.34
N HIS A 283 22.89 -17.35 -36.75
CA HIS A 283 21.96 -16.36 -37.29
C HIS A 283 22.74 -15.12 -37.77
N ASP A 284 22.48 -14.70 -39.02
CA ASP A 284 23.13 -13.64 -39.82
C ASP A 284 23.00 -12.18 -39.30
N GLY A 285 22.86 -11.96 -38.00
CA GLY A 285 22.69 -10.60 -37.43
C GLY A 285 23.20 -10.42 -36.01
N ILE A 286 24.08 -11.31 -35.54
CA ILE A 286 24.74 -11.22 -34.24
C ILE A 286 26.21 -10.88 -34.50
N VAL A 287 26.59 -9.64 -34.23
CA VAL A 287 27.97 -9.13 -34.45
C VAL A 287 28.95 -9.70 -33.42
N SER A 288 28.49 -9.91 -32.18
CA SER A 288 29.29 -10.50 -31.10
C SER A 288 28.40 -10.94 -29.94
N ILE A 289 28.78 -12.03 -29.25
CA ILE A 289 28.15 -12.51 -28.02
C ILE A 289 29.17 -12.34 -26.89
N PHE A 290 28.80 -11.63 -25.83
CA PHE A 290 29.61 -11.54 -24.62
C PHE A 290 28.98 -12.41 -23.54
N ARG A 291 29.81 -13.10 -22.76
CA ARG A 291 29.36 -13.87 -21.60
C ARG A 291 28.84 -12.88 -20.56
N ASP A 292 27.58 -13.04 -20.15
CA ASP A 292 26.98 -12.29 -19.04
C ASP A 292 27.51 -12.86 -17.71
N PRO A 293 28.36 -12.12 -16.96
CA PRO A 293 28.84 -12.58 -15.66
C PRO A 293 27.79 -12.29 -14.59
N ILE A 294 27.47 -13.28 -13.76
CA ILE A 294 26.65 -13.06 -12.56
C ILE A 294 27.44 -12.16 -11.62
N LEU A 295 26.98 -10.91 -11.48
CA LEU A 295 27.51 -9.98 -10.49
C LEU A 295 26.95 -10.36 -9.11
N GLN A 296 27.83 -10.60 -8.14
CA GLN A 296 27.41 -10.81 -6.76
C GLN A 296 27.04 -9.47 -6.11
N LEU A 297 25.84 -9.39 -5.55
CA LEU A 297 25.41 -8.25 -4.74
C LEU A 297 26.27 -8.21 -3.46
N HIS A 298 27.06 -7.15 -3.32
CA HIS A 298 27.87 -6.94 -2.13
C HIS A 298 27.57 -5.57 -1.51
N THR A 299 27.58 -5.48 -0.17
CA THR A 299 27.65 -4.21 0.58
C THR A 299 29.06 -3.62 0.57
N THR A 300 29.84 -3.84 -0.50
CA THR A 300 31.28 -3.53 -0.59
C THR A 300 31.63 -2.06 -0.48
N ARG A 301 30.65 -1.15 -0.58
CA ARG A 301 30.90 0.30 -0.68
C ARG A 301 30.09 1.17 0.26
N SER A 302 28.97 0.69 0.82
CA SER A 302 28.14 1.51 1.72
C SER A 302 28.88 1.84 3.02
N TRP A 303 29.61 0.87 3.57
CA TRP A 303 30.44 1.07 4.76
C TRP A 303 31.63 1.99 4.48
N ASP A 304 32.36 1.75 3.37
CA ASP A 304 33.41 2.65 2.90
C ASP A 304 32.91 4.10 2.77
N PHE A 305 31.70 4.30 2.24
CA PHE A 305 31.09 5.62 2.07
C PHE A 305 30.81 6.30 3.42
N LEU A 306 30.18 5.58 4.37
CA LEU A 306 29.89 6.11 5.70
C LEU A 306 31.17 6.40 6.51
N GLU A 307 32.20 5.57 6.35
CA GLU A 307 33.52 5.78 6.96
C GLU A 307 34.26 6.97 6.35
N ALA A 308 34.30 7.06 5.01
CA ALA A 308 34.92 8.17 4.30
C ALA A 308 34.26 9.51 4.64
N ALA A 309 32.92 9.54 4.75
CA ALA A 309 32.16 10.70 5.21
C ALA A 309 32.48 11.09 6.67
N SER A 310 33.05 10.17 7.46
CA SER A 310 33.41 10.40 8.85
C SER A 310 34.84 10.93 9.04
N GLY A 311 35.66 10.98 7.98
CA GLY A 311 37.01 11.58 8.01
C GLY A 311 38.04 10.82 8.85
N MET A 312 37.76 9.58 9.26
CA MET A 312 38.66 8.72 10.04
C MET A 312 38.71 7.32 9.43
N GLN A 313 39.93 6.79 9.20
CA GLN A 313 40.11 5.39 8.82
C GLN A 313 39.95 4.50 10.06
N TYR A 314 38.85 3.75 10.11
CA TYR A 314 38.68 2.74 11.14
C TYR A 314 39.55 1.52 10.81
N LYS A 315 40.57 1.26 11.61
CA LYS A 315 41.17 -0.09 11.62
C LYS A 315 40.13 -0.99 12.30
N HIS A 316 39.61 -2.00 11.60
CA HIS A 316 38.64 -3.03 12.06
C HIS A 316 38.99 -3.79 13.37
N LYS A 317 39.94 -3.32 14.18
CA LYS A 317 40.38 -3.93 15.44
C LYS A 317 39.75 -3.23 16.66
N GLN A 318 38.43 -3.26 16.77
CA GLN A 318 37.80 -3.25 18.10
C GLN A 318 37.38 -4.70 18.39
N PRO A 319 38.02 -5.38 19.36
CA PRO A 319 37.69 -6.75 19.69
C PRO A 319 36.38 -6.83 20.49
N SER A 320 35.57 -7.84 20.17
CA SER A 320 34.76 -8.63 21.11
C SER A 320 33.54 -8.05 21.86
N MET A 321 32.90 -6.94 21.46
CA MET A 321 31.59 -6.56 22.05
C MET A 321 30.36 -6.94 21.21
N SER A 322 30.51 -7.30 19.94
CA SER A 322 29.36 -7.55 19.06
C SER A 322 28.63 -8.87 19.33
N SER A 323 29.27 -9.86 19.96
CA SER A 323 28.68 -11.20 20.14
C SER A 323 27.55 -11.26 21.16
N ASP A 324 27.37 -10.23 21.99
CA ASP A 324 26.28 -10.16 22.99
C ASP A 324 25.10 -9.28 22.53
N VAL A 325 25.09 -8.77 21.28
CA VAL A 325 23.93 -8.02 20.76
C VAL A 325 23.11 -8.93 19.85
N ILE A 326 21.79 -8.94 20.04
CA ILE A 326 20.85 -9.74 19.23
C ILE A 326 19.93 -8.78 18.50
N ILE A 327 19.94 -8.84 17.17
CA ILE A 327 19.15 -7.97 16.29
C ILE A 327 17.94 -8.76 15.80
N GLY A 328 16.74 -8.34 16.20
CA GLY A 328 15.49 -8.92 15.72
C GLY A 328 15.10 -8.38 14.35
N MET A 329 14.93 -9.25 13.36
CA MET A 329 14.49 -8.89 12.01
C MET A 329 13.05 -9.35 11.79
N ILE A 330 12.12 -8.41 11.61
CA ILE A 330 10.74 -8.71 11.22
C ILE A 330 10.67 -8.54 9.69
N ASP A 331 10.77 -9.65 8.98
CA ASP A 331 10.82 -9.69 7.52
C ASP A 331 9.90 -10.81 6.99
N THR A 332 9.92 -10.99 5.67
CA THR A 332 9.26 -12.04 4.91
C THR A 332 9.88 -13.44 5.10
N GLY A 333 10.96 -13.54 5.88
CA GLY A 333 11.68 -14.78 6.16
C GLY A 333 13.19 -14.60 5.98
N ILE A 334 13.90 -15.72 5.88
CA ILE A 334 15.35 -15.75 5.68
C ILE A 334 15.74 -16.99 4.87
N TRP A 335 16.83 -16.90 4.11
CA TRP A 335 17.50 -18.03 3.46
C TRP A 335 18.73 -18.42 4.28
N PRO A 336 18.63 -19.40 5.20
CA PRO A 336 19.69 -19.69 6.18
C PRO A 336 20.98 -20.24 5.52
N GLU A 337 20.86 -20.86 4.36
CA GLU A 337 21.96 -21.33 3.51
C GLU A 337 22.81 -20.23 2.86
N SER A 338 22.43 -18.96 2.99
CA SER A 338 23.24 -17.84 2.50
C SER A 338 24.58 -17.76 3.27
N PRO A 339 25.72 -17.58 2.59
CA PRO A 339 27.03 -17.40 3.24
C PRO A 339 27.07 -16.25 4.25
N SER A 340 26.20 -15.24 4.11
CA SER A 340 26.09 -14.11 5.03
C SER A 340 25.63 -14.48 6.45
N PHE A 341 25.06 -15.67 6.65
CA PHE A 341 24.57 -16.16 7.95
C PHE A 341 25.37 -17.34 8.49
N ASN A 342 26.57 -17.56 7.95
CA ASN A 342 27.53 -18.50 8.51
C ASN A 342 27.98 -18.04 9.91
N ASP A 343 28.28 -18.99 10.80
CA ASP A 343 28.64 -18.73 12.18
C ASP A 343 30.14 -18.90 12.49
N ASP A 344 30.96 -18.94 11.44
CA ASP A 344 32.41 -18.87 11.55
C ASP A 344 32.85 -17.59 12.29
N GLY A 345 33.62 -17.77 13.36
CA GLY A 345 34.11 -16.66 14.21
C GLY A 345 33.07 -16.06 15.16
N ILE A 346 31.85 -16.62 15.24
CA ILE A 346 30.82 -16.20 16.20
C ILE A 346 30.97 -16.98 17.51
N GLY A 347 30.90 -16.27 18.64
CA GLY A 347 30.93 -16.85 20.00
C GLY A 347 29.66 -17.64 20.35
N GLU A 348 29.57 -18.10 21.59
CA GLU A 348 28.36 -18.80 22.06
C GLU A 348 27.13 -17.88 22.08
N ILE A 349 25.94 -18.46 21.92
CA ILE A 349 24.68 -17.73 21.99
C ILE A 349 24.52 -17.20 23.43
N PRO A 350 24.24 -15.90 23.63
CA PRO A 350 24.08 -15.33 24.97
C PRO A 350 23.04 -16.08 25.80
N SER A 351 23.36 -16.42 27.05
CA SER A 351 22.47 -17.18 27.96
C SER A 351 21.13 -16.50 28.25
N ARG A 352 21.06 -15.18 28.08
CA ARG A 352 19.82 -14.39 28.16
C ARG A 352 18.85 -14.66 27.00
N TRP A 353 19.31 -15.28 25.91
CA TRP A 353 18.48 -15.59 24.74
C TRP A 353 17.54 -16.75 25.02
N LYS A 354 16.25 -16.55 24.73
CA LYS A 354 15.18 -17.55 24.95
C LYS A 354 14.34 -17.81 23.69
N GLY A 355 14.76 -17.28 22.55
CA GLY A 355 14.03 -17.49 21.30
C GLY A 355 14.18 -18.92 20.80
N ALA A 356 13.16 -19.40 20.09
CA ALA A 356 13.14 -20.75 19.54
C ALA A 356 13.44 -20.74 18.05
N CYS A 357 14.11 -21.79 17.59
CA CYS A 357 14.19 -22.12 16.17
C CYS A 357 12.94 -22.92 15.79
N MET A 358 11.94 -22.24 15.21
CA MET A 358 10.68 -22.88 14.82
C MET A 358 10.86 -23.67 13.52
N GLU A 359 10.29 -24.88 13.48
CA GLU A 359 10.27 -25.69 12.27
C GLU A 359 9.13 -25.25 11.35
N GLY A 360 9.43 -25.22 10.06
CA GLY A 360 8.49 -24.94 9.00
C GLY A 360 8.65 -25.94 7.86
N TYR A 361 7.89 -25.72 6.81
CA TYR A 361 7.79 -26.64 5.69
C TYR A 361 9.13 -26.87 4.94
N ASP A 362 9.99 -25.84 4.93
CA ASP A 362 11.34 -25.85 4.33
C ASP A 362 12.43 -25.39 5.30
N PHE A 363 12.16 -25.45 6.60
CA PHE A 363 13.06 -24.93 7.63
C PHE A 363 13.06 -25.87 8.83
N LYS A 364 14.21 -26.48 9.12
CA LYS A 364 14.41 -27.39 10.26
C LYS A 364 15.09 -26.65 11.41
N LYS A 365 15.02 -27.22 12.63
CA LYS A 365 15.80 -26.68 13.76
C LYS A 365 17.29 -26.59 13.48
N SER A 366 17.82 -27.52 12.69
CA SER A 366 19.22 -27.56 12.29
C SER A 366 19.63 -26.43 11.33
N ASN A 367 18.69 -25.64 10.81
CA ASN A 367 18.99 -24.47 10.00
C ASN A 367 19.35 -23.23 10.83
N CYS A 368 19.08 -23.25 12.15
CA CYS A 368 19.62 -22.23 13.05
C CYS A 368 21.04 -22.62 13.51
N ASN A 369 21.90 -21.63 13.63
CA ASN A 369 23.28 -21.74 14.11
C ASN A 369 23.58 -20.57 15.06
N ARG A 370 24.86 -20.30 15.39
CA ARG A 370 25.18 -19.17 16.29
C ARG A 370 25.01 -17.79 15.64
N GLY A 371 25.11 -17.71 14.31
CA GLY A 371 24.83 -16.48 13.53
C GLY A 371 23.34 -16.22 13.30
N LEU A 372 22.52 -17.26 13.31
CA LEU A 372 21.06 -17.22 13.23
C LEU A 372 20.46 -18.06 14.37
N PRO A 373 20.42 -17.53 15.61
CA PRO A 373 20.07 -18.31 16.80
C PRO A 373 18.56 -18.62 16.91
N SER A 374 17.71 -17.99 16.11
CA SER A 374 16.27 -18.24 16.12
C SER A 374 15.59 -17.79 14.83
N VAL A 375 14.50 -18.48 14.49
CA VAL A 375 13.53 -18.02 13.50
C VAL A 375 12.14 -18.31 14.04
N SER A 376 11.27 -17.30 14.02
CA SER A 376 9.87 -17.44 14.40
C SER A 376 8.97 -16.97 13.27
N GLN A 377 7.91 -17.74 13.00
CA GLN A 377 6.89 -17.38 12.02
C GLN A 377 5.57 -17.12 12.75
N THR A 378 5.06 -15.90 12.60
CA THR A 378 3.72 -15.53 13.10
C THR A 378 2.77 -15.32 11.92
N SER A 379 1.77 -16.19 11.77
CA SER A 379 0.67 -16.02 10.82
C SER A 379 -0.40 -15.10 11.41
N ILE A 380 -0.15 -13.79 11.43
CA ILE A 380 -1.23 -12.82 11.59
C ILE A 380 -2.09 -12.93 10.32
N THR A 381 -3.42 -13.06 10.48
CA THR A 381 -4.38 -13.27 9.39
C THR A 381 -4.01 -12.46 8.13
N GLN A 382 -3.59 -13.18 7.08
CA GLN A 382 -2.97 -12.68 5.85
C GLN A 382 -3.85 -11.75 4.98
N GLU A 383 -5.06 -11.40 5.43
CA GLU A 383 -6.02 -10.59 4.67
C GLU A 383 -5.52 -9.16 4.39
N ILE A 384 -4.68 -8.58 5.26
CA ILE A 384 -4.21 -7.20 5.09
C ILE A 384 -3.06 -7.12 4.05
N ILE A 385 -2.14 -8.08 4.07
CA ILE A 385 -0.96 -8.10 3.17
C ILE A 385 -1.37 -8.49 1.74
N LEU A 386 -2.30 -9.43 1.58
CA LEU A 386 -2.86 -9.79 0.27
C LEU A 386 -3.59 -8.61 -0.38
N SER A 387 -4.32 -7.80 0.38
CA SER A 387 -5.02 -6.62 -0.16
C SER A 387 -4.06 -5.54 -0.69
N HIS A 388 -2.87 -5.39 -0.10
CA HIS A 388 -1.86 -4.43 -0.54
C HIS A 388 -1.07 -4.94 -1.75
N LEU A 389 -0.71 -6.23 -1.77
CA LEU A 389 -0.03 -6.85 -2.91
C LEU A 389 -0.93 -6.95 -4.15
N GLU A 390 -2.22 -7.27 -3.98
CA GLU A 390 -3.20 -7.23 -5.08
C GLU A 390 -3.37 -5.82 -5.62
N ARG A 391 -3.35 -4.78 -4.77
CA ARG A 391 -3.48 -3.39 -5.18
C ARG A 391 -2.24 -2.88 -5.93
N MET A 392 -1.05 -3.33 -5.55
CA MET A 392 0.20 -3.06 -6.28
C MET A 392 0.24 -3.78 -7.65
N LEU A 393 -0.21 -5.04 -7.73
CA LEU A 393 -0.33 -5.76 -9.00
C LEU A 393 -1.44 -5.20 -9.91
N GLN A 394 -2.52 -4.68 -9.32
CA GLN A 394 -3.60 -4.06 -10.08
C GLN A 394 -3.16 -2.72 -10.71
N LEU A 395 -2.31 -1.95 -10.01
CA LEU A 395 -1.75 -0.69 -10.52
C LEU A 395 -0.75 -0.91 -11.66
N SER A 396 0.09 -1.95 -11.60
CA SER A 396 1.00 -2.29 -12.69
C SER A 396 0.29 -2.82 -13.95
N LEU A 397 -0.85 -3.51 -13.80
CA LEU A 397 -1.64 -4.01 -14.93
C LEU A 397 -2.59 -2.96 -15.54
N LEU A 398 -3.04 -1.95 -14.79
CA LEU A 398 -3.90 -0.85 -15.29
C LEU A 398 -3.14 0.13 -16.21
N GLN A 399 -1.82 0.28 -16.04
CA GLN A 399 -1.01 1.17 -16.89
C GLN A 399 -0.60 0.55 -18.23
N TYR A 400 -0.79 -0.76 -18.42
CA TYR A 400 -0.54 -1.45 -19.69
C TYR A 400 -1.58 -1.15 -20.78
N GLN A 401 -2.71 -0.55 -20.42
CA GLN A 401 -3.86 -0.38 -21.30
C GLN A 401 -3.77 0.81 -22.26
N LYS A 402 -2.60 1.44 -22.38
CA LYS A 402 -2.40 2.65 -23.21
C LYS A 402 -1.24 2.59 -24.22
N LEU A 403 -0.70 1.42 -24.56
CA LEU A 403 0.34 1.32 -25.60
C LEU A 403 -0.17 0.62 -26.87
N GLY A 404 -0.82 1.41 -27.73
CA GLY A 404 -1.06 1.09 -29.14
C GLY A 404 -0.16 1.87 -30.11
N SER A 405 0.90 2.54 -29.63
CA SER A 405 1.74 3.41 -30.46
C SER A 405 2.97 2.72 -31.06
N LEU A 406 3.40 1.57 -30.54
CA LEU A 406 4.62 0.90 -30.97
C LEU A 406 4.33 -0.14 -32.07
N ASP A 407 4.85 0.10 -33.27
CA ASP A 407 4.78 -0.84 -34.39
C ASP A 407 5.78 -1.98 -34.19
N THR A 408 5.27 -3.15 -33.77
CA THR A 408 6.07 -4.34 -33.45
C THR A 408 6.93 -4.82 -34.63
N GLN A 409 6.47 -4.63 -35.87
CA GLN A 409 7.24 -5.04 -37.05
C GLN A 409 8.44 -4.13 -37.28
N LYS A 410 8.32 -2.82 -36.98
CA LYS A 410 9.40 -1.86 -37.17
C LYS A 410 10.50 -1.96 -36.11
N VAL A 411 10.15 -2.39 -34.89
CA VAL A 411 11.05 -2.41 -33.73
C VAL A 411 11.71 -3.76 -33.48
N ALA A 412 11.12 -4.86 -33.97
CA ALA A 412 11.67 -6.19 -33.79
C ALA A 412 13.13 -6.26 -34.29
N GLY A 413 14.01 -6.78 -33.44
CA GLY A 413 15.44 -6.93 -33.76
C GLY A 413 16.28 -5.64 -33.64
N LYS A 414 15.71 -4.50 -33.22
CA LYS A 414 16.40 -3.21 -33.14
C LYS A 414 16.55 -2.69 -31.71
N ILE A 415 17.41 -1.69 -31.52
CA ILE A 415 17.43 -0.88 -30.30
C ILE A 415 16.44 0.27 -30.49
N VAL A 416 15.51 0.42 -29.56
CA VAL A 416 14.47 1.46 -29.60
C VAL A 416 14.91 2.65 -28.74
N VAL A 417 14.84 3.87 -29.28
CA VAL A 417 15.05 5.10 -28.50
C VAL A 417 13.68 5.70 -28.16
N CYS A 418 13.40 5.88 -26.87
CA CYS A 418 12.18 6.51 -26.39
C CYS A 418 12.49 7.90 -25.84
N THR A 419 11.92 8.92 -26.48
CA THR A 419 12.22 10.34 -26.21
C THR A 419 11.08 11.07 -25.48
N TYR A 420 9.91 10.44 -25.38
CA TYR A 420 8.72 11.06 -24.79
C TYR A 420 8.58 10.73 -23.30
N ASN A 421 8.69 11.78 -22.48
CA ASN A 421 8.29 11.80 -21.08
C ASN A 421 6.77 11.94 -20.97
N ASP A 422 6.02 10.95 -21.48
CA ASP A 422 4.65 10.77 -21.01
C ASP A 422 4.76 10.33 -19.54
N LEU A 423 4.67 11.31 -18.63
CA LEU A 423 4.85 11.16 -17.17
C LEU A 423 3.88 10.14 -16.54
N ASN A 424 2.89 9.70 -17.31
CA ASN A 424 1.84 8.78 -16.87
C ASN A 424 2.20 7.30 -17.02
N ILE A 425 3.30 6.97 -17.72
CA ILE A 425 3.70 5.58 -18.00
C ILE A 425 5.06 5.30 -17.36
N PRO A 426 5.13 4.44 -16.32
CA PRO A 426 6.39 4.12 -15.66
C PRO A 426 7.43 3.55 -16.62
N ARG A 427 8.70 3.85 -16.33
CA ARG A 427 9.85 3.37 -17.11
C ARG A 427 9.80 1.83 -17.28
N GLN A 428 9.34 1.09 -16.27
CA GLN A 428 9.27 -0.39 -16.28
C GLN A 428 8.27 -0.89 -17.32
N ILE A 429 7.13 -0.21 -17.44
CA ILE A 429 6.11 -0.55 -18.44
C ILE A 429 6.64 -0.28 -19.85
N LYS A 430 7.35 0.83 -20.06
CA LYS A 430 8.01 1.14 -21.35
C LYS A 430 9.00 0.03 -21.74
N LYS A 431 9.86 -0.40 -20.81
CA LYS A 431 10.79 -1.52 -21.02
C LYS A 431 10.07 -2.80 -21.41
N LEU A 432 9.10 -3.23 -20.62
CA LEU A 432 8.42 -4.49 -20.86
C LEU A 432 7.64 -4.50 -22.19
N VAL A 433 7.06 -3.37 -22.63
CA VAL A 433 6.39 -3.28 -23.94
C VAL A 433 7.39 -3.37 -25.09
N VAL A 434 8.55 -2.71 -24.97
CA VAL A 434 9.61 -2.78 -25.99
C VAL A 434 10.21 -4.19 -26.05
N GLU A 435 10.35 -4.85 -24.91
CA GLU A 435 10.79 -6.24 -24.80
C GLU A 435 9.78 -7.22 -25.45
N ASP A 436 8.49 -7.09 -25.15
CA ASP A 436 7.42 -7.90 -25.77
C ASP A 436 7.33 -7.70 -27.29
N ALA A 437 7.66 -6.49 -27.76
CA ALA A 437 7.77 -6.17 -29.19
C ALA A 437 9.01 -6.77 -29.88
N ARG A 438 9.79 -7.61 -29.18
CA ARG A 438 10.99 -8.32 -29.67
C ARG A 438 12.12 -7.39 -30.10
N ALA A 439 12.22 -6.21 -29.50
CA ALA A 439 13.40 -5.36 -29.64
C ALA A 439 14.65 -6.05 -29.06
N LYS A 440 15.84 -5.61 -29.46
CA LYS A 440 17.13 -6.05 -28.90
C LYS A 440 17.61 -5.18 -27.73
N GLY A 441 17.01 -4.00 -27.56
CA GLY A 441 17.31 -3.14 -26.41
C GLY A 441 16.54 -1.83 -26.43
N LEU A 442 16.70 -1.06 -25.36
CA LEU A 442 15.99 0.19 -25.13
C LEU A 442 16.95 1.30 -24.67
N ILE A 443 16.82 2.49 -25.25
CA ILE A 443 17.42 3.72 -24.75
C ILE A 443 16.29 4.65 -24.30
N LEU A 444 16.20 4.92 -23.00
CA LEU A 444 15.28 5.90 -22.43
C LEU A 444 15.99 7.26 -22.35
N VAL A 445 15.39 8.29 -22.93
CA VAL A 445 15.84 9.68 -22.72
C VAL A 445 14.97 10.28 -21.64
N SER A 446 15.56 10.55 -20.48
CA SER A 446 14.89 11.13 -19.31
C SER A 446 15.91 11.87 -18.44
N GLU A 447 15.51 13.03 -17.91
CA GLU A 447 16.22 13.67 -16.79
C GLU A 447 15.69 13.22 -15.43
N ASP A 448 14.45 12.75 -15.40
CA ASP A 448 13.79 12.30 -14.18
C ASP A 448 14.41 10.98 -13.74
N GLU A 449 14.90 10.94 -12.49
CA GLU A 449 15.31 9.72 -11.80
C GLU A 449 16.64 9.07 -12.23
N THR A 450 17.56 9.83 -12.86
CA THR A 450 18.93 9.35 -13.22
C THR A 450 19.77 8.91 -12.03
N VAL A 451 19.44 9.37 -10.83
CA VAL A 451 20.10 9.02 -9.55
C VAL A 451 19.53 7.76 -8.91
N VAL A 452 18.49 7.15 -9.49
CA VAL A 452 17.86 5.92 -8.97
C VAL A 452 17.98 4.80 -9.99
N PRO A 453 18.45 3.59 -9.59
CA PRO A 453 18.51 2.46 -10.49
C PRO A 453 17.12 2.12 -11.04
N PHE A 454 17.02 2.06 -12.37
CA PHE A 454 15.77 1.91 -13.09
C PHE A 454 15.16 0.49 -12.95
N ASP A 455 15.96 -0.55 -13.23
CA ASP A 455 15.52 -1.95 -13.19
C ASP A 455 16.73 -2.91 -13.17
N SER A 456 16.49 -4.20 -13.02
CA SER A 456 17.48 -5.27 -13.22
C SER A 456 16.90 -6.37 -14.13
N GLY A 457 17.74 -7.05 -14.90
CA GLY A 457 17.29 -8.15 -15.77
C GLY A 457 18.16 -8.33 -17.02
N THR A 458 17.77 -9.29 -17.86
CA THR A 458 18.54 -9.73 -19.03
C THR A 458 18.28 -8.91 -20.30
N PHE A 459 17.19 -8.15 -20.36
CA PHE A 459 16.88 -7.28 -21.49
C PHE A 459 17.78 -6.03 -21.47
N PRO A 460 18.60 -5.77 -22.52
CA PRO A 460 19.52 -4.63 -22.51
C PRO A 460 18.79 -3.29 -22.54
N PHE A 461 19.11 -2.39 -21.61
CA PHE A 461 18.60 -1.03 -21.63
C PHE A 461 19.65 -0.03 -21.13
N ALA A 462 19.50 1.24 -21.52
CA ALA A 462 20.26 2.36 -21.01
C ALA A 462 19.32 3.56 -20.82
N GLU A 463 19.58 4.36 -19.79
CA GLU A 463 18.89 5.63 -19.56
C GLU A 463 19.88 6.76 -19.64
N VAL A 464 19.51 7.82 -20.35
CA VAL A 464 20.38 8.95 -20.65
C VAL A 464 19.64 10.26 -20.42
N GLY A 465 20.37 11.28 -19.96
CA GLY A 465 19.83 12.64 -19.82
C GLY A 465 19.48 13.27 -21.17
N ASN A 466 18.68 14.34 -21.14
CA ASN A 466 18.16 14.99 -22.35
C ASN A 466 19.27 15.45 -23.32
N LEU A 467 20.39 15.98 -22.81
CA LEU A 467 21.52 16.42 -23.64
C LEU A 467 22.10 15.27 -24.46
N SER A 468 22.37 14.12 -23.82
CA SER A 468 22.84 12.91 -24.51
C SER A 468 21.76 12.35 -25.43
N GLY A 469 20.49 12.40 -25.03
CA GLY A 469 19.36 12.03 -25.88
C GLY A 469 19.28 12.82 -27.17
N LEU A 470 19.45 14.16 -27.11
CA LEU A 470 19.49 15.03 -28.29
C LEU A 470 20.64 14.67 -29.23
N GLN A 471 21.82 14.35 -28.68
CA GLN A 471 22.96 13.89 -29.48
C GLN A 471 22.65 12.56 -30.18
N ILE A 472 22.00 11.61 -29.49
CA ILE A 472 21.58 10.33 -30.07
C ILE A 472 20.55 10.54 -31.20
N ILE A 473 19.55 11.42 -31.00
CA ILE A 473 18.57 11.75 -32.04
C ILE A 473 19.24 12.41 -33.25
N LYS A 474 20.17 13.34 -33.01
CA LYS A 474 20.95 13.98 -34.07
C LYS A 474 21.78 12.96 -34.86
N TYR A 475 22.41 12.01 -34.17
CA TYR A 475 23.13 10.89 -34.79
C TYR A 475 22.19 10.03 -35.65
N ILE A 476 21.03 9.64 -35.13
CA ILE A 476 20.04 8.83 -35.85
C ILE A 476 19.60 9.51 -37.15
N ASN A 477 19.33 10.82 -37.10
CA ASN A 477 18.90 11.59 -38.27
C ASN A 477 20.04 11.88 -39.26
N GLY A 478 21.30 11.78 -38.82
CA GLY A 478 22.48 12.04 -39.64
C GLY A 478 22.95 10.86 -40.49
N THR A 479 22.41 9.66 -40.30
CA THR A 479 22.79 8.45 -41.06
C THR A 479 21.57 7.63 -41.48
N LYS A 480 21.67 6.97 -42.64
CA LYS A 480 20.62 6.05 -43.12
C LYS A 480 20.63 4.69 -42.41
N LYS A 481 21.72 4.33 -41.72
CA LYS A 481 21.90 3.04 -41.03
C LYS A 481 22.51 3.24 -39.63
N PRO A 482 21.75 3.81 -38.67
CA PRO A 482 22.25 4.01 -37.32
C PRO A 482 22.47 2.66 -36.62
N THR A 483 23.60 2.53 -35.92
CA THR A 483 23.95 1.36 -35.10
C THR A 483 24.36 1.82 -33.70
N ALA A 484 24.17 0.96 -32.70
CA ALA A 484 24.55 1.26 -31.32
C ALA A 484 24.84 -0.04 -30.56
N THR A 485 25.56 0.08 -29.44
CA THR A 485 25.86 -1.02 -28.53
C THR A 485 25.59 -0.57 -27.10
N ILE A 486 24.80 -1.35 -26.36
CA ILE A 486 24.58 -1.15 -24.92
C ILE A 486 25.56 -2.06 -24.19
N LEU A 487 26.43 -1.47 -23.37
CA LEU A 487 27.45 -2.21 -22.62
C LEU A 487 26.91 -2.66 -21.26
N PRO A 488 27.50 -3.71 -20.65
CA PRO A 488 27.20 -4.10 -19.28
C PRO A 488 27.40 -2.94 -18.30
N ALA A 489 26.57 -2.89 -17.26
CA ALA A 489 26.66 -1.89 -16.21
C ALA A 489 28.03 -1.96 -15.50
N ARG A 490 28.56 -0.79 -15.12
CA ARG A 490 29.78 -0.63 -14.33
C ARG A 490 29.51 0.31 -13.17
N ASP A 491 30.17 0.08 -12.04
CA ASP A 491 30.13 1.01 -10.92
C ASP A 491 30.93 2.28 -11.24
N VAL A 492 30.42 3.42 -10.79
CA VAL A 492 31.12 4.71 -10.87
C VAL A 492 31.58 5.07 -9.46
N PRO A 493 32.87 4.88 -9.12
CA PRO A 493 33.35 5.19 -7.78
C PRO A 493 33.33 6.71 -7.55
N ARG A 494 32.97 7.11 -6.33
CA ARG A 494 32.95 8.53 -5.87
C ARG A 494 32.02 9.43 -6.67
N TYR A 495 30.81 8.95 -6.97
CA TYR A 495 29.74 9.74 -7.58
C TYR A 495 29.46 11.05 -6.80
N ARG A 496 29.12 12.13 -7.50
CA ARG A 496 28.81 13.45 -6.93
C ARG A 496 27.61 14.07 -7.65
N PRO A 497 26.69 14.75 -6.94
CA PRO A 497 26.59 14.84 -5.48
C PRO A 497 26.16 13.51 -4.84
N ALA A 498 26.66 13.21 -3.65
CA ALA A 498 26.16 12.11 -2.82
C ALA A 498 26.32 12.43 -1.31
N PRO A 499 25.35 12.07 -0.44
CA PRO A 499 24.09 11.42 -0.79
C PRO A 499 23.07 12.42 -1.36
N THR A 500 22.02 11.88 -2.00
CA THR A 500 20.86 12.65 -2.46
C THR A 500 19.59 11.92 -2.06
N VAL A 501 18.54 12.66 -1.73
CA VAL A 501 17.30 12.04 -1.28
C VAL A 501 16.50 11.48 -2.45
N ALA A 502 16.31 10.17 -2.47
CA ALA A 502 15.55 9.49 -3.51
C ALA A 502 14.10 9.99 -3.61
N TYR A 503 13.56 10.10 -4.83
CA TYR A 503 12.20 10.58 -5.08
C TYR A 503 11.11 9.71 -4.45
N PHE A 504 11.35 8.40 -4.32
CA PHE A 504 10.39 7.45 -3.72
C PHE A 504 10.43 7.45 -2.18
N SER A 505 11.38 8.15 -1.56
CA SER A 505 11.44 8.27 -0.11
C SER A 505 10.26 9.11 0.39
N SER A 506 9.42 8.54 1.24
CA SER A 506 8.20 9.22 1.74
C SER A 506 8.56 10.46 2.56
N ARG A 507 7.88 11.57 2.26
CA ARG A 507 8.10 12.89 2.86
C ARG A 507 7.18 13.14 4.06
N GLY A 508 7.66 13.93 5.01
CA GLY A 508 6.84 14.51 6.07
C GLY A 508 6.02 15.73 5.62
N PRO A 509 5.16 16.27 6.50
CA PRO A 509 4.84 15.75 7.84
C PRO A 509 4.11 14.41 7.76
N GLY A 510 4.17 13.61 8.83
CA GLY A 510 3.42 12.35 8.87
C GLY A 510 1.91 12.63 8.75
N GLN A 511 1.19 11.80 8.00
CA GLN A 511 -0.26 11.94 7.80
C GLN A 511 -1.04 12.02 9.13
N TYR A 512 -0.50 11.40 10.18
CA TYR A 512 -1.12 11.30 11.49
C TYR A 512 -0.78 12.47 12.42
N THR A 513 0.44 13.02 12.37
CA THR A 513 0.82 14.19 13.18
C THR A 513 1.93 15.00 12.52
N GLY A 514 1.74 16.33 12.49
CA GLY A 514 2.77 17.30 12.12
C GLY A 514 3.65 17.75 13.29
N ASN A 515 3.41 17.24 14.50
CA ASN A 515 4.11 17.64 15.73
C ASN A 515 5.31 16.75 16.08
N ILE A 516 5.63 15.76 15.24
CA ILE A 516 6.89 14.99 15.30
C ILE A 516 7.51 14.91 13.91
N LEU A 517 8.79 15.26 13.81
CA LEU A 517 9.60 15.08 12.61
C LEU A 517 10.04 13.63 12.48
N LYS A 518 9.98 13.08 11.26
CA LYS A 518 10.56 11.77 10.93
C LYS A 518 12.09 11.88 10.99
N VAL A 519 12.75 10.95 11.68
CA VAL A 519 14.19 11.05 11.97
C VAL A 519 15.07 10.27 10.99
N SER A 520 16.22 10.84 10.68
CA SER A 520 17.44 10.22 10.10
C SER A 520 18.62 11.11 10.51
N PHE A 521 19.82 10.59 10.78
CA PHE A 521 20.83 11.23 11.64
C PHE A 521 21.84 12.14 10.93
N SER A 522 22.30 13.21 11.58
CA SER A 522 23.66 13.79 11.62
C SER A 522 24.28 14.65 10.50
N ASN A 523 24.26 14.31 9.19
CA ASN A 523 24.93 15.14 8.17
C ASN A 523 23.98 15.69 7.12
N ILE A 524 23.83 17.02 7.09
CA ILE A 524 22.96 17.72 6.13
C ILE A 524 23.71 18.23 4.89
N TYR A 525 24.95 17.78 4.70
CA TYR A 525 25.78 18.14 3.56
C TYR A 525 26.17 16.92 2.71
N ASP A 526 26.28 17.13 1.41
CA ASP A 526 26.80 16.15 0.47
C ASP A 526 28.35 16.10 0.48
N ASN A 527 28.91 15.17 -0.29
CA ASN A 527 30.34 14.99 -0.49
C ASN A 527 31.02 16.13 -1.28
N MET A 528 30.30 17.21 -1.59
CA MET A 528 30.83 18.47 -2.12
C MET A 528 30.74 19.61 -1.09
N GLY A 529 30.25 19.34 0.13
CA GLY A 529 30.04 20.33 1.18
C GLY A 529 28.83 21.23 0.96
N LYS A 530 27.92 20.87 0.06
CA LYS A 530 26.66 21.61 -0.21
C LYS A 530 25.50 20.99 0.57
N PRO A 531 24.45 21.76 0.92
CA PRO A 531 23.26 21.19 1.54
C PRO A 531 22.67 20.05 0.70
N LEU A 532 22.20 18.99 1.35
CA LEU A 532 21.63 17.82 0.67
C LEU A 532 20.55 18.22 -0.32
N GLN A 533 20.49 17.48 -1.44
CA GLN A 533 19.52 17.70 -2.49
C GLN A 533 18.61 16.49 -2.65
N ASN A 534 17.40 16.70 -3.13
CA ASN A 534 16.52 15.63 -3.59
C ASN A 534 16.81 15.26 -5.06
N SER A 535 16.18 14.20 -5.57
CA SER A 535 16.32 13.75 -6.96
C SER A 535 15.94 14.78 -8.02
N SER A 536 15.31 15.90 -7.65
CA SER A 536 14.98 17.01 -8.54
C SER A 536 15.95 18.19 -8.38
N HIS A 537 17.12 17.98 -7.76
CA HIS A 537 18.18 18.98 -7.55
C HIS A 537 17.78 20.18 -6.67
N HIS A 538 16.68 20.08 -5.92
CA HIS A 538 16.29 21.10 -4.94
C HIS A 538 16.90 20.76 -3.57
N PHE A 539 17.18 21.80 -2.77
CA PHE A 539 17.64 21.60 -1.40
C PHE A 539 16.61 20.83 -0.58
N ALA A 540 17.06 19.77 0.07
CA ALA A 540 16.22 18.90 0.85
C ALA A 540 15.94 19.51 2.22
N ASN A 541 14.67 19.56 2.60
CA ASN A 541 14.25 20.10 3.90
C ASN A 541 14.12 18.99 4.97
N ALA A 542 13.86 19.37 6.22
CA ALA A 542 13.78 18.42 7.35
C ALA A 542 12.64 17.39 7.22
N HIS A 543 11.61 17.63 6.41
CA HIS A 543 10.60 16.60 6.09
C HIS A 543 11.11 15.54 5.11
N GLU A 544 12.18 15.83 4.36
CA GLU A 544 12.76 14.92 3.39
C GLU A 544 13.94 14.11 3.97
N VAL A 545 14.78 14.76 4.79
CA VAL A 545 16.01 14.15 5.35
C VAL A 545 15.97 13.94 6.86
N GLY A 546 14.94 14.42 7.56
CA GLY A 546 14.96 14.46 9.02
C GLY A 546 16.10 15.33 9.53
N VAL A 547 17.07 14.71 10.21
CA VAL A 547 18.27 15.33 10.80
C VAL A 547 19.53 15.09 9.94
N GLY A 548 19.42 14.38 8.80
CA GLY A 548 20.49 14.17 7.81
C GLY A 548 20.92 12.71 7.58
N GLU A 549 22.11 12.55 6.96
CA GLU A 549 22.79 11.28 6.65
C GLU A 549 23.62 10.73 7.80
N ILE A 550 23.42 9.45 8.15
CA ILE A 550 24.00 8.83 9.34
C ILE A 550 25.53 8.90 9.36
N ASN A 551 26.08 9.23 10.53
CA ASN A 551 27.51 9.15 10.82
C ASN A 551 27.72 8.17 11.98
N PRO A 552 28.05 6.90 11.70
CA PRO A 552 28.19 5.87 12.74
C PRO A 552 29.24 6.23 13.81
N LEU A 553 30.37 6.83 13.41
CA LEU A 553 31.44 7.16 14.35
C LEU A 553 31.05 8.28 15.33
N LYS A 554 30.38 9.33 14.84
CA LYS A 554 29.86 10.40 15.72
C LYS A 554 28.71 9.92 16.60
N ALA A 555 27.93 8.93 16.15
CA ALA A 555 26.84 8.35 16.93
C ALA A 555 27.31 7.55 18.15
N LEU A 556 28.53 6.98 18.12
CA LEU A 556 29.12 6.25 19.25
C LEU A 556 29.48 7.17 20.44
N ASN A 557 29.81 8.43 20.16
CA ASN A 557 30.11 9.42 21.20
C ASN A 557 29.41 10.76 20.89
N PRO A 558 28.09 10.84 21.16
CA PRO A 558 27.26 11.98 20.75
C PRO A 558 27.40 13.20 21.68
N GLY A 559 28.01 13.06 22.85
CA GLY A 559 28.07 14.10 23.88
C GLY A 559 26.76 14.25 24.67
N LEU A 560 25.67 14.64 24.01
CA LEU A 560 24.34 14.75 24.63
C LEU A 560 23.32 13.81 23.98
N VAL A 561 22.40 13.28 24.79
CA VAL A 561 21.28 12.45 24.33
C VAL A 561 19.93 12.95 24.85
N PHE A 562 18.89 12.69 24.06
CA PHE A 562 17.50 13.00 24.39
C PHE A 562 16.80 11.72 24.84
N GLU A 563 16.80 11.46 26.14
CA GLU A 563 16.19 10.26 26.69
C GLU A 563 14.67 10.37 26.75
N THR A 564 14.00 9.33 26.27
CA THR A 564 12.56 9.13 26.39
C THR A 564 12.28 7.84 27.14
N THR A 565 11.21 7.85 27.92
CA THR A 565 10.74 6.71 28.71
C THR A 565 9.47 6.13 28.10
N THR A 566 9.05 4.94 28.57
CA THR A 566 7.73 4.38 28.18
C THR A 566 6.59 5.35 28.48
N GLU A 567 6.70 6.09 29.58
CA GLU A 567 5.68 7.07 30.00
C GLU A 567 5.51 8.20 28.98
N ASP A 568 6.62 8.70 28.41
CA ASP A 568 6.57 9.74 27.37
C ASP A 568 5.77 9.28 26.15
N TYR A 569 5.88 8.00 25.77
CA TYR A 569 5.10 7.41 24.69
C TYR A 569 3.63 7.18 25.07
N LEU A 570 3.31 6.89 26.33
CA LEU A 570 1.91 6.81 26.77
C LEU A 570 1.25 8.20 26.78
N GLN A 571 1.98 9.22 27.22
CA GLN A 571 1.55 10.62 27.13
C GLN A 571 1.36 11.08 25.68
N PHE A 572 2.27 10.70 24.78
CA PHE A 572 2.10 10.93 23.34
C PHE A 572 0.74 10.44 22.84
N LEU A 573 0.38 9.20 23.17
CA LEU A 573 -0.91 8.62 22.76
C LEU A 573 -2.10 9.39 23.34
N CYS A 574 -2.00 9.90 24.57
CA CYS A 574 -3.02 10.78 25.14
C CYS A 574 -3.15 12.08 24.35
N TYR A 575 -2.03 12.77 24.09
CA TYR A 575 -2.02 14.04 23.36
C TYR A 575 -2.54 13.89 21.93
N TYR A 576 -2.28 12.73 21.32
CA TYR A 576 -2.81 12.35 20.01
C TYR A 576 -4.33 12.11 20.02
N GLY A 577 -4.90 11.71 21.17
CA GLY A 577 -6.35 11.51 21.33
C GLY A 577 -6.80 10.06 21.52
N TYR A 578 -5.89 9.12 21.80
CA TYR A 578 -6.28 7.77 22.18
C TYR A 578 -6.96 7.76 23.56
N SER A 579 -8.02 6.94 23.70
CA SER A 579 -8.70 6.79 24.99
C SER A 579 -7.83 6.03 26.00
N GLU A 580 -7.91 6.41 27.27
CA GLU A 580 -7.18 5.73 28.35
C GLU A 580 -7.42 4.22 28.37
N LYS A 581 -8.66 3.78 28.11
CA LYS A 581 -9.02 2.37 28.04
C LYS A 581 -8.20 1.63 26.97
N ASN A 582 -8.03 2.22 25.79
CA ASN A 582 -7.26 1.62 24.71
C ASN A 582 -5.76 1.62 25.05
N ILE A 583 -5.26 2.70 25.65
CA ILE A 583 -3.85 2.79 26.08
C ILE A 583 -3.55 1.73 27.15
N ARG A 584 -4.40 1.58 28.17
CA ARG A 584 -4.25 0.55 29.22
C ARG A 584 -4.31 -0.87 28.63
N SER A 585 -5.25 -1.12 27.71
CA SER A 585 -5.38 -2.41 27.03
C SER A 585 -4.13 -2.76 26.21
N MET A 586 -3.61 -1.82 25.43
CA MET A 586 -2.45 -2.02 24.57
C MET A 586 -1.14 -2.13 25.36
N SER A 587 -0.92 -1.23 26.32
CA SER A 587 0.31 -1.19 27.11
C SER A 587 0.36 -2.24 28.21
N LYS A 588 -0.80 -2.79 28.60
CA LYS A 588 -0.98 -3.62 29.80
C LYS A 588 -0.46 -2.96 31.08
N LYS A 589 -0.36 -1.62 31.10
CA LYS A 589 0.06 -0.83 32.25
C LYS A 589 -1.12 -0.04 32.81
N ASN A 590 -1.11 0.15 34.12
CA ASN A 590 -2.03 1.08 34.77
C ASN A 590 -1.48 2.50 34.63
N PHE A 591 -2.09 3.30 33.76
CA PHE A 591 -1.67 4.65 33.41
C PHE A 591 -2.89 5.54 33.17
N ASN A 592 -2.78 6.82 33.53
CA ASN A 592 -3.85 7.82 33.40
C ASN A 592 -3.34 8.98 32.56
N CYS A 593 -4.17 9.45 31.63
CA CYS A 593 -3.80 10.56 30.78
C CYS A 593 -3.76 11.87 31.58
N PRO A 594 -2.90 12.82 31.20
CA PRO A 594 -2.94 14.17 31.75
C PRO A 594 -4.32 14.82 31.54
N ARG A 595 -4.77 15.61 32.53
CA ARG A 595 -6.07 16.33 32.48
C ARG A 595 -6.25 17.13 31.18
N ILE A 596 -5.16 17.72 30.69
CA ILE A 596 -5.11 18.43 29.42
C ILE A 596 -4.35 17.56 28.44
N SER A 597 -5.06 17.00 27.47
CA SER A 597 -4.47 16.16 26.42
C SER A 597 -4.85 16.73 25.05
N ILE A 598 -3.94 17.49 24.45
CA ILE A 598 -4.16 18.19 23.17
C ILE A 598 -2.93 18.02 22.27
N ASP A 599 -3.15 17.92 20.96
CA ASP A 599 -2.13 17.57 19.96
C ASP A 599 -0.89 18.50 20.00
N ARG A 600 -1.07 19.80 20.24
CA ARG A 600 0.07 20.74 20.37
C ARG A 600 1.07 20.40 21.49
N LEU A 601 0.70 19.56 22.46
CA LEU A 601 1.61 19.10 23.51
C LEU A 601 2.53 17.97 23.05
N ILE A 602 2.25 17.32 21.91
CA ILE A 602 3.13 16.32 21.30
C ILE A 602 4.53 16.89 21.06
N SER A 603 4.62 18.16 20.63
CA SER A 603 5.90 18.84 20.39
C SER A 603 6.81 18.92 21.62
N ASN A 604 6.27 18.74 22.84
CA ASN A 604 7.02 18.76 24.10
C ASN A 604 7.64 17.42 24.50
N ILE A 605 7.32 16.33 23.81
CA ILE A 605 8.03 15.04 24.02
C ILE A 605 9.52 15.27 23.82
N ASN A 606 10.33 14.63 24.66
CA ASN A 606 11.79 14.83 24.68
C ASN A 606 12.49 14.17 23.48
N TYR A 607 12.16 14.63 22.28
CA TYR A 607 12.56 14.06 21.02
C TYR A 607 13.72 14.88 20.41
N PRO A 608 14.69 14.26 19.70
CA PRO A 608 15.90 14.93 19.17
C PRO A 608 15.64 15.81 17.92
N SER A 609 14.43 16.35 17.82
CA SER A 609 13.99 17.31 16.80
C SER A 609 12.77 18.06 17.33
N ILE A 610 12.40 19.17 16.70
CA ILE A 610 11.24 19.96 17.08
C ILE A 610 10.31 20.11 15.88
N SER A 611 9.06 19.71 16.03
CA SER A 611 8.04 19.96 15.01
C SER A 611 6.86 20.68 15.64
N ILE A 612 6.41 21.75 15.01
CA ILE A 612 5.21 22.49 15.40
C ILE A 612 4.28 22.49 14.18
N GLY A 613 3.19 21.73 14.26
CA GLY A 613 2.23 21.58 13.17
C GLY A 613 1.32 22.78 12.98
N ASN A 614 1.22 23.66 13.98
CA ASN A 614 0.49 24.93 13.90
C ASN A 614 1.07 25.92 14.92
N LEU A 615 1.74 26.97 14.40
CA LEU A 615 2.19 28.14 15.15
C LEU A 615 1.35 29.35 14.69
N ASP A 616 0.49 29.83 15.59
CA ASP A 616 -0.33 31.02 15.36
C ASP A 616 0.54 32.29 15.43
N ARG A 617 0.67 33.01 14.30
CA ARG A 617 1.51 34.21 14.19
C ARG A 617 1.05 35.38 15.08
N HIS A 618 -0.19 35.36 15.55
CA HIS A 618 -0.79 36.41 16.38
C HIS A 618 -0.67 36.13 17.88
N LYS A 619 -0.21 34.94 18.27
CA LYS A 619 -0.01 34.56 19.67
C LYS A 619 1.43 34.79 20.14
N PRO A 620 1.63 34.89 21.48
CA PRO A 620 2.98 34.89 22.04
C PRO A 620 3.71 33.59 21.73
N ALA A 621 5.03 33.60 21.91
CA ALA A 621 5.87 32.48 21.50
C ALA A 621 5.41 31.13 22.05
N GLN A 622 5.37 30.13 21.15
CA GLN A 622 5.23 28.75 21.57
C GLN A 622 6.55 28.28 22.18
N THR A 623 6.48 27.82 23.41
CA THR A 623 7.64 27.34 24.17
C THR A 623 7.68 25.82 24.15
N ILE A 624 8.79 25.28 23.67
CA ILE A 624 9.08 23.85 23.65
C ILE A 624 10.17 23.53 24.68
N LYS A 625 9.92 22.58 25.58
CA LYS A 625 10.90 22.13 26.57
C LYS A 625 11.64 20.87 26.08
N ARG A 626 12.94 20.81 26.34
CA ARG A 626 13.77 19.63 26.14
C ARG A 626 14.63 19.36 27.36
N THR A 627 15.00 18.11 27.56
CA THR A 627 15.93 17.66 28.60
C THR A 627 17.02 16.83 27.94
N VAL A 628 18.26 17.22 28.14
CA VAL A 628 19.43 16.52 27.63
C VAL A 628 20.18 15.86 28.76
N THR A 629 20.67 14.66 28.50
CA THR A 629 21.56 13.91 29.39
C THR A 629 22.97 13.92 28.78
N ASN A 630 23.98 14.29 29.56
CA ASN A 630 25.38 14.25 29.14
C ASN A 630 25.92 12.83 29.28
N VAL A 631 26.40 12.28 28.16
CA VAL A 631 27.04 10.97 28.04
C VAL A 631 28.50 11.08 27.60
N GLY A 632 28.99 12.31 27.42
CA GLY A 632 30.38 12.62 27.12
C GLY A 632 31.20 12.88 28.38
N CYS A 633 32.13 13.83 28.31
CA CYS A 633 32.97 14.21 29.45
C CYS A 633 32.12 14.75 30.61
N PRO A 634 32.36 14.33 31.88
CA PRO A 634 31.53 14.74 33.03
C PRO A 634 31.47 16.27 33.23
N ASN A 635 32.60 16.94 32.98
CA ASN A 635 32.73 18.39 33.04
C ASN A 635 32.76 18.96 31.62
N ALA A 636 31.61 19.43 31.16
CA ALA A 636 31.46 19.99 29.81
C ALA A 636 30.46 21.14 29.81
N THR A 637 30.76 22.20 29.05
CA THR A 637 29.84 23.33 28.85
C THR A 637 29.47 23.43 27.39
N TYR A 638 28.17 23.33 27.09
CA TYR A 638 27.64 23.47 25.75
C TYR A 638 27.04 24.86 25.56
N ILE A 639 27.29 25.45 24.39
CA ILE A 639 26.74 26.73 23.95
C ILE A 639 25.78 26.47 22.80
N SER A 640 24.58 27.06 22.85
CA SER A 640 23.60 26.93 21.77
C SER A 640 23.83 27.95 20.65
N ARG A 641 23.64 27.50 19.42
CA ARG A 641 23.58 28.28 18.19
C ARG A 641 22.26 28.00 17.49
N VAL A 642 21.58 29.05 17.02
CA VAL A 642 20.30 28.93 16.32
C VAL A 642 20.50 29.35 14.87
N GLN A 643 19.98 28.56 13.95
CA GLN A 643 19.84 28.88 12.53
C GLN A 643 18.35 28.86 12.19
N ALA A 644 17.77 30.03 11.91
CA ALA A 644 16.35 30.18 11.60
C ALA A 644 16.18 30.90 10.25
N PRO A 645 15.11 30.62 9.50
CA PRO A 645 14.81 31.32 8.25
C PRO A 645 14.36 32.75 8.52
N VAL A 646 14.40 33.59 7.48
CA VAL A 646 13.96 34.99 7.56
C VAL A 646 12.51 35.06 8.05
N GLY A 647 12.25 35.93 9.05
CA GLY A 647 10.93 36.17 9.62
C GLY A 647 10.54 35.29 10.81
N LEU A 648 11.11 34.09 10.96
CA LEU A 648 10.87 33.22 12.12
C LEU A 648 11.92 33.48 13.20
N GLU A 649 11.53 34.12 14.30
CA GLU A 649 12.43 34.35 15.43
C GLU A 649 12.42 33.14 16.38
N VAL A 650 13.62 32.60 16.67
CA VAL A 650 13.79 31.43 17.53
C VAL A 650 14.81 31.73 18.63
N LYS A 651 14.43 31.53 19.89
CA LYS A 651 15.28 31.80 21.06
C LYS A 651 15.46 30.55 21.92
N VAL A 652 16.70 30.31 22.38
CA VAL A 652 17.03 29.21 23.29
C VAL A 652 17.40 29.76 24.66
N PHE A 653 16.83 29.16 25.71
CA PHE A 653 17.09 29.55 27.10
C PHE A 653 17.31 28.34 28.02
N PRO A 654 18.41 28.29 28.79
CA PRO A 654 19.55 29.21 28.75
C PRO A 654 20.39 29.06 27.47
N LYS A 655 21.21 30.05 27.12
CA LYS A 655 22.12 29.96 25.94
C LYS A 655 23.33 29.05 26.19
N LYS A 656 23.64 28.77 27.45
CA LYS A 656 24.74 27.89 27.88
C LYS A 656 24.20 26.89 28.89
N ILE A 657 24.60 25.63 28.77
CA ILE A 657 24.33 24.59 29.75
C ILE A 657 25.67 23.99 30.18
N ALA A 658 25.88 23.85 31.48
CA ALA A 658 27.09 23.28 32.05
C ALA A 658 26.73 21.98 32.77
N PHE A 659 27.51 20.95 32.52
CA PHE A 659 27.50 19.69 33.25
C PHE A 659 28.72 19.68 34.17
N ILE A 660 28.46 19.34 35.43
CA ILE A 660 29.44 19.17 36.48
C ILE A 660 29.22 17.80 37.10
N GLU A 661 30.21 17.29 37.82
CA GLU A 661 30.09 16.02 38.54
C GLU A 661 28.83 15.98 39.42
N GLY A 662 28.01 14.93 39.24
CA GLY A 662 26.70 14.77 39.89
C GLY A 662 25.50 15.40 39.16
N LEU A 663 25.71 16.33 38.22
CA LEU A 663 24.63 16.91 37.39
C LEU A 663 24.73 16.40 35.95
N THR A 664 24.03 15.31 35.65
CA THR A 664 24.06 14.66 34.34
C THR A 664 22.94 15.08 33.40
N ARG A 665 21.86 15.70 33.92
CA ARG A 665 20.67 16.06 33.14
C ARG A 665 20.32 17.54 33.30
N VAL A 666 20.09 18.22 32.18
CA VAL A 666 19.73 19.65 32.17
C VAL A 666 18.58 19.87 31.19
N SER A 667 17.60 20.69 31.60
CA SER A 667 16.52 21.13 30.71
C SER A 667 16.79 22.50 30.12
N PHE A 668 16.34 22.70 28.87
CA PHE A 668 16.31 24.01 28.21
C PHE A 668 14.97 24.21 27.51
N LYS A 669 14.70 25.45 27.12
CA LYS A 669 13.50 25.88 26.40
C LYS A 669 13.88 26.47 25.05
N VAL A 670 13.07 26.20 24.04
CA VAL A 670 13.14 26.83 22.71
C VAL A 670 11.82 27.56 22.49
N LEU A 671 11.90 28.86 22.22
CA LEU A 671 10.76 29.75 22.02
C LEU A 671 10.70 30.11 20.54
N PHE A 672 9.53 29.95 19.93
CA PHE A 672 9.27 30.23 18.52
C PHE A 672 8.28 31.39 18.37
N TYR A 673 8.67 32.43 17.64
CA TYR A 673 7.87 33.62 17.37
C TYR A 673 7.60 33.71 15.86
N GLY A 674 6.32 33.59 15.46
CA GLY A 674 5.91 33.53 14.05
C GLY A 674 5.47 34.85 13.43
N LYS A 675 5.56 35.98 14.15
CA LYS A 675 4.93 37.26 13.76
C LYS A 675 5.29 37.73 12.34
N GLU A 676 6.55 37.60 11.95
CA GLU A 676 7.09 38.04 10.65
C GLU A 676 7.39 36.86 9.71
N ALA A 677 7.04 35.64 10.11
CA ALA A 677 7.38 34.43 9.36
C ALA A 677 6.45 34.22 8.16
N PHE A 678 6.99 33.60 7.12
CA PHE A 678 6.22 33.17 5.96
C PHE A 678 5.17 32.14 6.36
N ASN A 679 3.99 32.22 5.73
CA ASN A 679 2.95 31.21 5.89
C ASN A 679 3.44 29.82 5.41
N GLY A 680 3.11 28.78 6.16
CA GLY A 680 3.54 27.41 5.90
C GLY A 680 4.78 26.97 6.68
N TYR A 681 5.42 25.89 6.23
CA TYR A 681 6.54 25.28 6.93
C TYR A 681 7.85 26.06 6.78
N ASN A 682 8.41 26.43 7.93
CA ASN A 682 9.68 27.09 8.10
C ASN A 682 10.68 26.13 8.77
N PHE A 683 11.87 25.97 8.20
CA PHE A 683 12.86 24.98 8.65
C PHE A 683 14.13 25.64 9.18
N GLY A 684 14.75 25.03 10.18
CA GLY A 684 16.01 25.50 10.74
C GLY A 684 16.59 24.52 11.76
N SER A 685 17.50 24.99 12.60
CA SER A 685 18.13 24.15 13.62
C SER A 685 18.57 24.89 14.88
N VAL A 686 18.72 24.11 15.95
CA VAL A 686 19.43 24.46 17.17
C VAL A 686 20.61 23.51 17.31
N THR A 687 21.83 24.03 17.46
CA THR A 687 23.04 23.22 17.64
C THR A 687 23.68 23.56 18.98
N TRP A 688 23.98 22.54 19.78
CA TRP A 688 24.76 22.65 21.02
C TRP A 688 26.21 22.23 20.76
N PHE A 689 27.16 23.08 21.16
CA PHE A 689 28.58 22.87 20.91
C PHE A 689 29.42 23.07 22.17
N ASP A 690 30.31 22.13 22.47
CA ASP A 690 31.23 22.19 23.63
C ASP A 690 32.72 22.31 23.22
N GLY A 691 33.01 22.46 21.92
CA GLY A 691 34.37 22.42 21.39
C GLY A 691 34.70 21.12 20.66
N ARG A 692 34.10 20.00 21.06
CA ARG A 692 34.41 18.64 20.56
C ARG A 692 33.20 17.96 19.92
N HIS A 693 32.05 18.08 20.56
CA HIS A 693 30.77 17.56 20.13
C HIS A 693 29.91 18.68 19.54
N SER A 694 29.10 18.32 18.56
CA SER A 694 28.12 19.21 17.92
C SER A 694 26.79 18.48 17.86
N VAL A 695 25.90 18.80 18.79
CA VAL A 695 24.60 18.14 18.96
C VAL A 695 23.55 18.95 18.20
N HIS A 696 23.12 18.44 17.06
CA HIS A 696 22.23 19.13 16.14
C HIS A 696 20.77 18.72 16.34
N LEU A 697 19.88 19.70 16.45
CA LEU A 697 18.43 19.52 16.53
C LEU A 697 17.79 20.29 15.38
N SER A 698 17.22 19.57 14.42
CA SER A 698 16.45 20.20 13.35
C SER A 698 15.04 20.57 13.82
N PHE A 699 14.50 21.66 13.30
CA PHE A 699 13.12 22.05 13.52
C PHE A 699 12.34 22.32 12.24
N ALA A 700 11.03 22.04 12.28
CA ALA A 700 10.05 22.39 11.26
C ALA A 700 8.83 23.02 11.94
N VAL A 701 8.47 24.22 11.50
CA VAL A 701 7.42 25.03 12.13
C VAL A 701 6.44 25.49 11.07
N ASN A 702 5.21 24.98 11.11
CA ASN A 702 4.14 25.44 10.25
C ASN A 702 3.51 26.69 10.86
N VAL A 703 3.72 27.85 10.23
CA VAL A 703 3.16 29.12 10.69
C VAL A 703 1.86 29.38 9.95
N GLU A 704 0.78 29.63 10.70
CA GLU A 704 -0.52 30.04 10.17
C GLU A 704 -0.74 31.54 10.35
#